data_AF-A0AAV1H7F5-F1
#
_entry.id   AF-A0AAV1H7F5-F1
#
_cell.length_a   1.000
_cell.length_b   1.000
_cell.length_c   1.000
_cell.angle_alpha   90.00
_cell.angle_beta   90.00
_cell.angle_gamma   90.00
#
_symmetry.space_group_name_H-M   'P 1'
#
loop_
_entity.id
_entity.type
_entity.pdbx_description
1 polymer ?
#
loop_
_entity_poly.entity_id
_entity_poly.type
_entity_poly.pdbx_seq_one_letter_code
_entity_poly.pdbx_strand_id
1 'polypeptide(L)'
;MSSQWSPMYGTASGSPHMGSARGSPLTGSARGSPLAGSPITGSPLAGAARGSPIIGSPLVGAVGGSPAARPSCWSSMSGPACAPPMSGASCWSPAAPATSAPPIPEPTGWGSAPGPSHFATKVELTISCENLLDMDVFSKSDPLCAVYINSSGSNWYELGRTEMILNCLNPKFSKKFVMDYYFEMVQRLKFCVYDIDNNTYDLSDDDFLGELECTLGQIVSNKQMTRPLLLANKRPAGRGTITISAEEITDTRVANFEVSARKLDKKYLWWSDPFLEFFKQTETGWQLAHRTEVVKSNLNPIWRPFRISLRALCGGDVEKPVKVDCYDYHINGSHDLIGSFQTTLAEMQTGTHICPTEIECINRKKLKKKNYKNSGVVCFKRCQVIKEFTFLDYIMGGCQINFTIAIDFTGSNGDPRSPESLHYINPEGYNEYLTAIWAVGNVIQDYDSNKMFPVFGFGAQIPNSWKVSHEFPINFNPSNPFCAGIEGVVEAYQRCLPQLKLWGPTNFSPIINHAACFARQALRQNTASQYYVLLIITDGVITDMDQTRTAIVEASRLPLSIIIIGVGGADFSAMEFLDSDDKLLRAPNGDVAARDIVQFVPFRSFQGNSIALAQSVLAELPDQLSSFFNSYHLKPPNFHNLSDPS
;
A
#
# COMPACT_ATOMS: atom_id res chain seq x y z
N MET A 1 11.51 38.19 46.94
CA MET A 1 10.30 39.01 46.73
C MET A 1 9.25 38.10 46.11
N SER A 2 8.19 37.83 46.89
CA SER A 2 6.88 37.19 46.63
C SER A 2 6.48 37.05 45.15
N SER A 3 6.21 35.87 44.58
CA SER A 3 5.14 34.85 44.80
C SER A 3 3.87 35.05 43.94
N GLN A 4 3.49 33.95 43.28
CA GLN A 4 2.26 33.55 42.56
C GLN A 4 0.93 34.29 42.89
N TRP A 5 -0.06 34.20 41.98
CA TRP A 5 -1.38 33.52 42.18
C TRP A 5 -2.34 33.78 40.99
N SER A 6 -3.07 32.74 40.56
CA SER A 6 -4.28 32.76 39.71
C SER A 6 -5.55 32.78 40.62
N PRO A 7 -6.76 32.41 40.13
CA PRO A 7 -7.78 33.17 39.38
C PRO A 7 -9.10 33.35 40.18
N MET A 8 -10.14 34.01 39.64
CA MET A 8 -11.52 33.86 40.14
C MET A 8 -12.59 33.81 39.06
N TYR A 9 -13.56 32.94 39.34
CA TYR A 9 -14.79 32.57 38.63
C TYR A 9 -15.87 33.67 38.60
N GLY A 10 -16.81 33.56 37.64
CA GLY A 10 -18.09 34.26 37.71
C GLY A 10 -19.02 33.96 36.53
N THR A 11 -19.86 32.94 36.67
CA THR A 11 -21.01 32.59 35.81
C THR A 11 -22.19 33.53 36.04
N ALA A 12 -22.92 33.92 34.98
CA ALA A 12 -24.34 34.27 35.09
C ALA A 12 -25.09 34.03 33.77
N SER A 13 -26.12 33.20 33.87
CA SER A 13 -27.15 32.82 32.91
C SER A 13 -28.11 33.96 32.56
N GLY A 14 -28.58 34.02 31.31
CA GLY A 14 -29.73 34.83 30.92
C GLY A 14 -30.19 34.60 29.49
N SER A 15 -31.25 33.82 29.31
CA SER A 15 -32.23 33.92 28.21
C SER A 15 -33.56 34.29 28.89
N PRO A 16 -34.53 35.02 28.28
CA PRO A 16 -35.14 34.65 27.00
C PRO A 16 -35.72 35.81 26.12
N HIS A 17 -36.32 35.39 25.00
CA HIS A 17 -37.39 36.00 24.21
C HIS A 17 -37.11 36.65 22.84
N MET A 18 -37.51 35.85 21.82
CA MET A 18 -38.27 36.15 20.59
C MET A 18 -38.41 37.59 20.09
N GLY A 19 -38.07 37.76 18.80
CA GLY A 19 -38.60 38.79 17.92
C GLY A 19 -38.36 38.44 16.45
N SER A 20 -39.42 38.08 15.73
CA SER A 20 -39.43 37.82 14.29
C SER A 20 -39.37 39.14 13.51
N ALA A 21 -38.58 39.22 12.44
CA ALA A 21 -38.88 40.09 11.29
C ALA A 21 -38.17 39.63 10.01
N ARG A 22 -38.96 39.54 8.93
CA ARG A 22 -38.55 39.33 7.53
C ARG A 22 -37.78 40.52 6.99
N GLY A 23 -36.89 40.28 6.03
CA GLY A 23 -36.38 41.30 5.11
C GLY A 23 -35.35 40.78 4.12
N SER A 24 -35.77 40.49 2.87
CA SER A 24 -34.88 40.57 1.70
C SER A 24 -34.60 42.05 1.39
N PRO A 25 -33.46 42.41 0.78
CA PRO A 25 -33.53 42.73 -0.67
C PRO A 25 -32.25 42.44 -1.50
N LEU A 26 -32.53 42.04 -2.74
CA LEU A 26 -31.97 42.39 -4.05
C LEU A 26 -30.66 43.22 -4.21
N THR A 27 -29.80 42.67 -5.09
CA THR A 27 -29.08 43.27 -6.25
C THR A 27 -28.06 44.40 -6.10
N GLY A 28 -26.87 44.17 -6.67
CA GLY A 28 -25.94 45.19 -7.15
C GLY A 28 -24.80 44.58 -7.97
N SER A 29 -24.77 44.85 -9.28
CA SER A 29 -23.79 44.39 -10.28
C SER A 29 -22.96 45.57 -10.80
N ALA A 30 -21.65 45.39 -11.03
CA ALA A 30 -20.84 45.98 -12.12
C ALA A 30 -19.41 45.36 -12.06
N ARG A 31 -18.89 44.56 -13.01
CA ARG A 31 -18.47 44.75 -14.42
C ARG A 31 -17.12 45.48 -14.66
N GLY A 32 -16.24 44.77 -15.38
CA GLY A 32 -15.17 45.25 -16.28
C GLY A 32 -13.82 44.59 -15.99
N SER A 33 -13.06 43.94 -16.90
CA SER A 33 -13.14 43.64 -18.33
C SER A 33 -12.04 42.60 -18.67
N PRO A 34 -12.21 41.70 -19.67
CA PRO A 34 -11.08 41.07 -20.36
C PRO A 34 -10.88 41.70 -21.75
N LEU A 35 -9.62 41.96 -22.12
CA LEU A 35 -9.24 42.47 -23.44
C LEU A 35 -9.16 41.33 -24.47
N ALA A 36 -9.78 41.57 -25.62
CA ALA A 36 -9.75 40.73 -26.81
C ALA A 36 -8.70 41.24 -27.82
N GLY A 37 -8.16 40.32 -28.62
CA GLY A 37 -7.44 40.59 -29.88
C GLY A 37 -7.82 39.54 -30.92
N SER A 38 -8.38 40.01 -32.03
CA SER A 38 -9.17 39.31 -33.07
C SER A 38 -8.39 38.41 -34.05
N PRO A 39 -9.10 37.59 -34.87
CA PRO A 39 -8.53 36.63 -35.81
C PRO A 39 -8.31 37.22 -37.22
N ILE A 40 -7.45 36.59 -38.03
CA ILE A 40 -7.29 36.91 -39.46
C ILE A 40 -7.58 35.68 -40.32
N THR A 41 -8.48 35.89 -41.27
CA THR A 41 -8.92 35.04 -42.38
C THR A 41 -7.91 35.01 -43.54
N GLY A 42 -7.79 33.87 -44.25
CA GLY A 42 -7.20 33.86 -45.60
C GLY A 42 -6.88 32.49 -46.21
N SER A 43 -7.80 31.98 -47.03
CA SER A 43 -7.58 31.11 -48.21
C SER A 43 -8.26 31.84 -49.39
N PRO A 44 -7.88 31.70 -50.70
CA PRO A 44 -7.86 30.41 -51.41
C PRO A 44 -6.93 30.28 -52.67
N LEU A 45 -7.10 29.15 -53.38
CA LEU A 45 -6.73 28.78 -54.78
C LEU A 45 -5.29 28.30 -55.03
N ALA A 46 -4.98 27.42 -55.99
CA ALA A 46 -5.59 26.31 -56.74
C ALA A 46 -4.53 25.92 -57.79
N GLY A 47 -4.31 24.62 -58.07
CA GLY A 47 -3.40 24.20 -59.14
C GLY A 47 -3.37 22.69 -59.33
N ALA A 48 -4.20 22.22 -60.25
CA ALA A 48 -4.35 20.82 -60.67
C ALA A 48 -3.25 20.37 -61.66
N ALA A 49 -2.98 19.06 -61.74
CA ALA A 49 -3.17 18.25 -62.97
C ALA A 49 -2.62 16.81 -62.84
N ARG A 50 -3.52 15.84 -63.16
CA ARG A 50 -3.38 14.65 -64.06
C ARG A 50 -2.25 13.63 -63.77
N GLY A 51 -2.42 12.32 -63.83
CA GLY A 51 -3.50 11.41 -64.25
C GLY A 51 -2.92 9.99 -64.35
N SER A 52 -3.72 8.96 -64.03
CA SER A 52 -3.47 7.51 -64.24
C SER A 52 -3.33 7.16 -65.75
N PRO A 53 -3.01 5.92 -66.25
CA PRO A 53 -3.56 4.61 -65.80
C PRO A 53 -2.74 3.28 -65.99
N ILE A 54 -3.14 2.26 -65.20
CA ILE A 54 -3.49 0.83 -65.53
C ILE A 54 -2.43 -0.19 -66.07
N ILE A 55 -2.70 -1.47 -65.73
CA ILE A 55 -2.25 -2.81 -66.24
C ILE A 55 -1.23 -3.50 -65.30
N GLY A 56 -1.36 -4.72 -64.76
CA GLY A 56 -2.31 -5.83 -64.97
C GLY A 56 -1.60 -7.15 -65.36
N SER A 57 -1.02 -7.90 -64.38
CA SER A 57 -0.68 -9.36 -64.36
C SER A 57 0.22 -9.93 -65.50
N PRO A 58 0.69 -11.22 -65.54
CA PRO A 58 0.48 -12.38 -64.65
C PRO A 58 1.70 -13.34 -64.39
N LEU A 59 1.51 -14.27 -63.43
CA LEU A 59 1.82 -15.73 -63.38
C LEU A 59 3.24 -16.37 -63.63
N VAL A 60 3.45 -17.45 -62.85
CA VAL A 60 4.23 -18.71 -63.06
C VAL A 60 5.66 -18.83 -62.47
N GLY A 61 5.81 -19.70 -61.45
CA GLY A 61 6.59 -20.95 -61.62
C GLY A 61 7.94 -21.17 -60.90
N ALA A 62 7.85 -21.89 -59.76
CA ALA A 62 8.58 -23.14 -59.45
C ALA A 62 10.05 -23.18 -58.98
N VAL A 63 10.27 -24.26 -58.18
CA VAL A 63 11.51 -24.98 -57.77
C VAL A 63 12.20 -24.42 -56.51
N GLY A 64 12.47 -25.15 -55.44
CA GLY A 64 12.32 -26.57 -55.08
C GLY A 64 13.04 -26.86 -53.74
N GLY A 65 12.70 -27.96 -53.05
CA GLY A 65 13.48 -28.48 -51.91
C GLY A 65 12.66 -29.11 -50.78
N SER A 66 12.47 -30.43 -50.83
CA SER A 66 11.87 -31.32 -49.79
C SER A 66 12.88 -31.65 -48.65
N PRO A 67 12.66 -32.63 -47.74
CA PRO A 67 11.44 -33.17 -47.11
C PRO A 67 11.55 -33.29 -45.55
N ALA A 68 10.42 -33.48 -44.85
CA ALA A 68 10.32 -34.43 -43.73
C ALA A 68 8.85 -34.67 -43.35
N ALA A 69 8.34 -35.83 -43.79
CA ALA A 69 7.14 -36.53 -43.31
C ALA A 69 7.51 -37.20 -41.95
N ARG A 70 6.66 -37.48 -40.95
CA ARG A 70 5.30 -38.07 -40.82
C ARG A 70 5.12 -38.37 -39.29
N PRO A 71 4.04 -39.01 -38.79
CA PRO A 71 2.62 -38.91 -39.10
C PRO A 71 1.72 -38.81 -37.83
N SER A 72 0.43 -38.63 -38.07
CA SER A 72 -0.68 -38.74 -37.13
C SER A 72 -1.34 -40.14 -37.12
N CYS A 73 -2.09 -40.40 -36.04
CA CYS A 73 -3.33 -41.19 -35.90
C CYS A 73 -3.33 -42.57 -35.18
N TRP A 74 -4.21 -42.60 -34.15
CA TRP A 74 -5.32 -43.54 -33.88
C TRP A 74 -5.21 -44.68 -32.82
N SER A 75 -6.11 -44.54 -31.83
CA SER A 75 -7.04 -45.52 -31.20
C SER A 75 -6.63 -46.62 -30.20
N SER A 76 -7.33 -46.57 -29.04
CA SER A 76 -8.11 -47.61 -28.31
C SER A 76 -7.47 -48.64 -27.33
N MET A 77 -7.98 -48.55 -26.08
CA MET A 77 -8.56 -49.59 -25.19
C MET A 77 -7.74 -50.53 -24.26
N SER A 78 -8.34 -50.67 -23.06
CA SER A 78 -8.36 -51.73 -22.01
C SER A 78 -7.24 -51.86 -20.94
N GLY A 79 -7.68 -51.83 -19.67
CA GLY A 79 -6.95 -52.21 -18.44
C GLY A 79 -6.77 -53.75 -18.28
N PRO A 80 -6.48 -54.33 -17.08
CA PRO A 80 -7.16 -54.06 -15.80
C PRO A 80 -6.27 -54.12 -14.51
N ALA A 81 -6.95 -54.10 -13.37
CA ALA A 81 -6.56 -53.99 -11.96
C ALA A 81 -5.80 -55.18 -11.31
N CYS A 82 -5.21 -54.96 -10.13
CA CYS A 82 -5.43 -55.74 -8.89
C CYS A 82 -4.65 -55.16 -7.67
N ALA A 83 -5.24 -55.32 -6.48
CA ALA A 83 -4.82 -54.76 -5.17
C ALA A 83 -4.19 -55.85 -4.23
N PRO A 84 -4.13 -55.69 -2.88
CA PRO A 84 -2.94 -55.69 -2.01
C PRO A 84 -2.80 -56.97 -1.14
N PRO A 85 -1.97 -56.97 -0.07
CA PRO A 85 -2.58 -57.13 1.27
C PRO A 85 -1.85 -56.46 2.47
N MET A 86 -2.56 -56.46 3.61
CA MET A 86 -2.17 -55.99 4.96
C MET A 86 -1.66 -57.13 5.89
N SER A 87 -0.95 -56.76 6.97
CA SER A 87 -0.93 -57.32 8.37
C SER A 87 0.43 -56.97 9.02
N GLY A 88 0.67 -56.79 10.33
CA GLY A 88 -0.10 -56.83 11.58
C GLY A 88 0.87 -56.64 12.77
N ALA A 89 0.42 -55.88 13.79
CA ALA A 89 0.76 -55.76 15.22
C ALA A 89 2.13 -56.18 15.86
N SER A 90 2.55 -55.31 16.81
CA SER A 90 2.96 -55.57 18.23
C SER A 90 4.42 -55.30 18.71
N CYS A 91 4.57 -54.20 19.46
CA CYS A 91 5.07 -54.07 20.86
C CYS A 91 6.40 -54.73 21.33
N TRP A 92 7.41 -53.92 21.71
CA TRP A 92 8.14 -53.84 23.02
C TRP A 92 9.41 -52.94 22.94
N SER A 93 9.67 -52.12 23.97
CA SER A 93 10.95 -51.44 24.32
C SER A 93 11.76 -52.34 25.29
N PRO A 94 13.04 -52.10 25.70
CA PRO A 94 13.80 -50.83 25.78
C PRO A 94 15.34 -50.90 25.53
N ALA A 95 16.01 -49.76 25.76
CA ALA A 95 17.43 -49.53 26.14
C ALA A 95 18.47 -49.16 25.04
N ALA A 96 19.09 -47.99 25.27
CA ALA A 96 20.35 -47.47 24.68
C ALA A 96 21.58 -48.12 25.38
N PRO A 97 22.86 -47.76 25.13
CA PRO A 97 23.45 -46.85 24.12
C PRO A 97 24.70 -47.42 23.40
N ALA A 98 25.12 -46.85 22.26
CA ALA A 98 26.53 -46.83 21.85
C ALA A 98 26.80 -45.77 20.77
N THR A 99 27.86 -45.02 21.03
CA THR A 99 28.49 -43.93 20.29
C THR A 99 29.15 -44.34 18.98
N SER A 100 29.03 -43.56 17.90
CA SER A 100 30.13 -43.31 16.95
C SER A 100 29.82 -42.22 15.90
N ALA A 101 30.79 -41.32 15.75
CA ALA A 101 31.13 -40.43 14.63
C ALA A 101 30.37 -39.10 14.45
N PRO A 102 31.10 -37.98 14.24
CA PRO A 102 30.52 -36.64 14.06
C PRO A 102 29.99 -36.46 12.63
N PRO A 103 28.86 -35.77 12.43
CA PRO A 103 28.46 -35.33 11.10
C PRO A 103 29.30 -34.15 10.64
N ILE A 104 29.68 -34.22 9.37
CA ILE A 104 30.33 -33.20 8.54
C ILE A 104 29.53 -31.89 8.64
N PRO A 105 30.16 -30.71 8.77
CA PRO A 105 29.42 -29.45 8.85
C PRO A 105 28.73 -29.18 7.50
N GLU A 106 27.40 -29.20 7.52
CA GLU A 106 26.58 -28.61 6.47
C GLU A 106 26.86 -27.10 6.40
N PRO A 107 26.88 -26.51 5.19
CA PRO A 107 27.08 -25.08 5.03
C PRO A 107 25.94 -24.32 5.69
N THR A 108 26.31 -23.54 6.69
CA THR A 108 25.44 -22.66 7.45
C THR A 108 24.73 -21.64 6.54
N GLY A 109 23.40 -21.67 6.62
CA GLY A 109 22.58 -20.47 6.77
C GLY A 109 22.55 -19.52 5.58
N TRP A 110 21.76 -19.87 4.56
CA TRP A 110 21.04 -18.82 3.85
C TRP A 110 19.85 -18.47 4.73
N GLY A 111 19.99 -17.37 5.47
CA GLY A 111 18.88 -16.77 6.17
C GLY A 111 17.82 -16.40 5.13
N SER A 112 16.72 -17.16 5.12
CA SER A 112 15.46 -16.63 4.63
C SER A 112 15.22 -15.35 5.42
N ALA A 113 15.29 -14.20 4.76
CA ALA A 113 14.86 -12.95 5.34
C ALA A 113 13.45 -13.17 5.91
N PRO A 114 13.19 -12.87 7.19
CA PRO A 114 11.84 -12.91 7.72
C PRO A 114 11.10 -11.72 7.13
N GLY A 115 10.56 -11.88 5.92
CA GLY A 115 9.67 -10.88 5.35
C GLY A 115 8.45 -10.73 6.27
N PRO A 116 8.04 -9.52 6.66
CA PRO A 116 6.75 -9.33 7.27
C PRO A 116 5.72 -9.89 6.29
N SER A 117 4.94 -10.87 6.75
CA SER A 117 3.77 -11.33 6.01
C SER A 117 2.76 -10.18 6.01
N HIS A 118 2.89 -9.23 5.08
CA HIS A 118 1.83 -8.29 4.79
C HIS A 118 0.65 -9.12 4.33
N PHE A 119 -0.33 -9.30 5.22
CA PHE A 119 -1.64 -9.76 4.79
C PHE A 119 -2.13 -8.70 3.81
N ALA A 120 -2.21 -9.04 2.53
CA ALA A 120 -2.72 -8.16 1.50
C ALA A 120 -4.05 -7.55 1.97
N THR A 121 -4.15 -6.23 1.85
CA THR A 121 -5.40 -5.53 2.13
C THR A 121 -6.47 -6.03 1.18
N LYS A 122 -7.70 -6.23 1.65
CA LYS A 122 -8.82 -6.61 0.78
C LYS A 122 -9.58 -5.39 0.34
N VAL A 123 -9.93 -5.35 -0.94
CA VAL A 123 -10.77 -4.29 -1.53
C VAL A 123 -12.04 -4.90 -2.12
N GLU A 124 -13.14 -4.20 -1.96
CA GLU A 124 -14.44 -4.51 -2.54
C GLU A 124 -14.70 -3.57 -3.71
N LEU A 125 -15.02 -4.14 -4.88
CA LEU A 125 -15.43 -3.38 -6.05
C LEU A 125 -16.94 -3.48 -6.26
N THR A 126 -17.55 -2.34 -6.53
CA THR A 126 -18.94 -2.21 -6.99
C THR A 126 -18.97 -1.58 -8.37
N ILE A 127 -19.93 -2.01 -9.20
CA ILE A 127 -19.96 -1.67 -10.64
C ILE A 127 -21.37 -1.18 -11.00
N SER A 128 -21.43 -0.13 -11.81
CA SER A 128 -22.65 0.31 -12.47
C SER A 128 -22.34 0.85 -13.87
N CYS A 129 -23.29 0.79 -14.79
CA CYS A 129 -23.15 1.39 -16.11
C CYS A 129 -24.27 2.40 -16.37
N GLU A 130 -24.03 3.30 -17.32
CA GLU A 130 -25.03 4.26 -17.81
C GLU A 130 -24.97 4.38 -19.32
N ASN A 131 -26.12 4.60 -19.95
CA ASN A 131 -26.29 4.83 -21.39
C ASN A 131 -25.69 3.73 -22.28
N LEU A 132 -25.84 2.46 -21.88
CA LEU A 132 -25.42 1.31 -22.69
C LEU A 132 -26.07 1.32 -24.08
N LEU A 133 -25.41 0.66 -25.03
CA LEU A 133 -26.00 0.43 -26.36
C LEU A 133 -27.27 -0.40 -26.22
N ASP A 134 -28.24 -0.10 -27.08
CA ASP A 134 -29.51 -0.82 -27.17
C ASP A 134 -29.41 -1.76 -28.37
N MET A 135 -29.16 -3.04 -28.11
CA MET A 135 -28.95 -4.05 -29.17
C MET A 135 -30.24 -4.79 -29.54
N ASP A 136 -31.24 -4.69 -28.68
CA ASP A 136 -32.54 -5.31 -28.86
C ASP A 136 -33.48 -4.53 -29.80
N VAL A 137 -34.21 -5.25 -30.63
CA VAL A 137 -35.14 -4.64 -31.62
C VAL A 137 -36.49 -4.24 -30.99
N PHE A 138 -36.91 -4.94 -29.93
CA PHE A 138 -38.23 -4.76 -29.30
C PHE A 138 -38.19 -4.56 -27.77
N SER A 139 -37.01 -4.64 -27.18
CA SER A 139 -36.74 -4.50 -25.75
C SER A 139 -35.51 -3.59 -25.55
N LYS A 140 -35.11 -3.40 -24.30
CA LYS A 140 -33.79 -2.87 -23.97
C LYS A 140 -32.87 -4.03 -23.65
N SER A 141 -31.57 -3.83 -23.83
CA SER A 141 -30.54 -4.78 -23.40
C SER A 141 -30.69 -5.25 -21.94
N ASP A 142 -30.30 -6.50 -21.72
CA ASP A 142 -30.24 -7.26 -20.47
C ASP A 142 -28.78 -7.37 -19.99
N PRO A 143 -28.15 -6.29 -19.48
CA PRO A 143 -26.71 -6.26 -19.27
C PRO A 143 -26.21 -7.16 -18.14
N LEU A 144 -25.03 -7.74 -18.38
CA LEU A 144 -24.17 -8.41 -17.41
C LEU A 144 -22.72 -7.94 -17.57
N CYS A 145 -21.98 -7.79 -16.46
CA CYS A 145 -20.56 -7.46 -16.49
C CYS A 145 -19.70 -8.64 -16.05
N ALA A 146 -18.79 -9.08 -16.92
CA ALA A 146 -17.73 -10.05 -16.63
C ALA A 146 -16.43 -9.32 -16.27
N VAL A 147 -15.81 -9.71 -15.16
CA VAL A 147 -14.59 -9.10 -14.64
C VAL A 147 -13.43 -10.09 -14.77
N TYR A 148 -12.34 -9.63 -15.36
CA TYR A 148 -11.12 -10.39 -15.54
C TYR A 148 -9.94 -9.70 -14.87
N ILE A 149 -9.00 -10.49 -14.37
CA ILE A 149 -7.76 -10.03 -13.74
C ILE A 149 -6.54 -10.60 -14.47
N ASN A 150 -5.50 -9.77 -14.58
CA ASN A 150 -4.16 -10.21 -14.93
C ASN A 150 -3.16 -9.56 -13.97
N SER A 151 -2.64 -10.35 -13.02
CA SER A 151 -1.64 -9.91 -12.03
C SER A 151 -0.24 -10.49 -12.27
N SER A 152 -0.10 -11.49 -13.13
CA SER A 152 1.19 -12.17 -13.38
C SER A 152 1.19 -12.84 -14.75
N GLY A 153 1.73 -12.15 -15.76
CA GLY A 153 1.96 -12.68 -17.10
C GLY A 153 0.98 -12.17 -18.17
N SER A 154 0.74 -13.00 -19.19
CA SER A 154 -0.01 -12.61 -20.40
C SER A 154 -1.49 -12.99 -20.35
N ASN A 155 -1.90 -13.79 -19.36
CA ASN A 155 -3.21 -14.43 -19.35
C ASN A 155 -4.20 -13.66 -18.47
N TRP A 156 -5.43 -13.56 -18.97
CA TRP A 156 -6.57 -13.04 -18.22
C TRP A 156 -7.34 -14.19 -17.56
N TYR A 157 -7.69 -14.01 -16.30
CA TYR A 157 -8.51 -14.96 -15.54
C TYR A 157 -9.84 -14.30 -15.19
N GLU A 158 -10.95 -15.00 -15.42
CA GLU A 158 -12.27 -14.50 -15.00
C GLU A 158 -12.36 -14.54 -13.48
N LEU A 159 -12.51 -13.37 -12.85
CA LEU A 159 -12.75 -13.23 -11.43
C LEU A 159 -14.21 -13.56 -11.08
N GLY A 160 -15.11 -13.27 -12.02
CA GLY A 160 -16.52 -13.65 -11.99
C GLY A 160 -17.38 -12.70 -12.80
N ARG A 161 -18.69 -12.85 -12.63
CA ARG A 161 -19.72 -12.07 -13.33
C ARG A 161 -20.70 -11.46 -12.33
N THR A 162 -21.25 -10.30 -12.69
CA THR A 162 -22.41 -9.74 -12.00
C THR A 162 -23.65 -10.57 -12.31
N GLU A 163 -24.73 -10.29 -11.60
CA GLU A 163 -26.05 -10.67 -12.09
C GLU A 163 -26.39 -9.93 -13.40
N MET A 164 -27.30 -10.52 -14.17
CA MET A 164 -27.94 -9.90 -15.32
C MET A 164 -29.11 -9.02 -14.85
N ILE A 165 -29.24 -7.83 -15.43
CA ILE A 165 -30.36 -6.92 -15.12
C ILE A 165 -31.25 -6.76 -16.35
N LEU A 166 -32.48 -7.24 -16.27
CA LEU A 166 -33.41 -7.20 -17.40
C LEU A 166 -33.79 -5.77 -17.81
N ASN A 167 -33.75 -5.52 -19.12
CA ASN A 167 -34.32 -4.38 -19.83
C ASN A 167 -33.83 -3.02 -19.30
N CYS A 168 -32.51 -2.90 -19.14
CA CYS A 168 -31.90 -1.78 -18.44
C CYS A 168 -30.61 -1.29 -19.10
N LEU A 169 -30.63 -0.07 -19.64
CA LEU A 169 -29.43 0.58 -20.19
C LEU A 169 -28.57 1.30 -19.12
N ASN A 170 -29.01 1.30 -17.86
CA ASN A 170 -28.32 1.97 -16.74
C ASN A 170 -28.21 1.04 -15.51
N PRO A 171 -27.61 -0.16 -15.66
CA PRO A 171 -27.61 -1.17 -14.61
C PRO A 171 -26.78 -0.72 -13.39
N LYS A 172 -27.28 -1.05 -12.20
CA LYS A 172 -26.55 -0.97 -10.94
C LYS A 172 -26.47 -2.37 -10.36
N PHE A 173 -25.28 -2.97 -10.41
CA PHE A 173 -25.10 -4.35 -9.99
C PHE A 173 -24.93 -4.45 -8.48
N SER A 174 -25.61 -5.42 -7.88
CA SER A 174 -25.55 -5.77 -6.47
C SER A 174 -24.39 -6.71 -6.16
N LYS A 175 -23.97 -7.54 -7.12
CA LYS A 175 -22.79 -8.39 -6.95
C LYS A 175 -21.54 -7.53 -6.78
N LYS A 176 -20.80 -7.85 -5.72
CA LYS A 176 -19.53 -7.21 -5.38
C LYS A 176 -18.36 -8.16 -5.63
N PHE A 177 -17.22 -7.60 -5.98
CA PHE A 177 -15.98 -8.35 -6.22
C PHE A 177 -14.98 -8.04 -5.13
N VAL A 178 -14.61 -9.05 -4.34
CA VAL A 178 -13.61 -8.91 -3.27
C VAL A 178 -12.30 -9.49 -3.76
N MET A 179 -11.22 -8.73 -3.66
CA MET A 179 -9.90 -9.15 -4.08
C MET A 179 -8.79 -8.60 -3.18
N ASP A 180 -7.64 -9.27 -3.22
CA ASP A 180 -6.43 -8.81 -2.55
C ASP A 180 -5.79 -7.66 -3.32
N TYR A 181 -5.35 -6.66 -2.59
CA TYR A 181 -4.65 -5.48 -3.09
C TYR A 181 -3.19 -5.52 -2.63
N TYR A 182 -2.30 -5.34 -3.61
CA TYR A 182 -0.85 -5.30 -3.46
C TYR A 182 -0.39 -3.96 -4.04
N PHE A 183 0.05 -3.04 -3.18
CA PHE A 183 0.46 -1.70 -3.57
C PHE A 183 1.61 -1.75 -4.60
N GLU A 184 2.53 -2.68 -4.37
CA GLU A 184 3.76 -2.91 -5.08
C GLU A 184 3.60 -3.67 -6.42
N MET A 185 2.36 -3.97 -6.83
CA MET A 185 2.06 -4.71 -8.06
C MET A 185 1.10 -3.96 -8.99
N VAL A 186 1.35 -4.06 -10.30
CA VAL A 186 0.38 -3.65 -11.32
C VAL A 186 -0.66 -4.75 -11.50
N GLN A 187 -1.78 -4.62 -10.80
CA GLN A 187 -2.92 -5.55 -10.94
C GLN A 187 -3.87 -5.05 -12.03
N ARG A 188 -3.82 -5.63 -13.23
CA ARG A 188 -4.66 -5.21 -14.35
C ARG A 188 -6.05 -5.85 -14.26
N LEU A 189 -7.07 -5.05 -14.53
CA LEU A 189 -8.47 -5.43 -14.55
C LEU A 189 -9.08 -5.14 -15.91
N LYS A 190 -9.99 -6.01 -16.33
CA LYS A 190 -10.81 -5.82 -17.52
C LYS A 190 -12.26 -6.09 -17.17
N PHE A 191 -13.11 -5.15 -17.53
CA PHE A 191 -14.55 -5.21 -17.34
C PHE A 191 -15.19 -5.30 -18.71
N CYS A 192 -15.84 -6.41 -19.03
CA CYS A 192 -16.55 -6.61 -20.29
C CYS A 192 -18.05 -6.64 -20.00
N VAL A 193 -18.83 -5.83 -20.72
CA VAL A 193 -20.28 -5.75 -20.58
C VAL A 193 -20.92 -6.40 -21.80
N TYR A 194 -21.88 -7.28 -21.55
CA TYR A 194 -22.61 -8.05 -22.56
C TYR A 194 -24.10 -7.85 -22.39
N ASP A 195 -24.83 -7.94 -23.49
CA ASP A 195 -26.28 -8.10 -23.56
C ASP A 195 -26.59 -9.59 -23.63
N ILE A 196 -27.33 -10.11 -22.65
CA ILE A 196 -27.53 -11.56 -22.51
C ILE A 196 -28.84 -11.96 -23.18
N ASP A 197 -28.74 -12.61 -24.34
CA ASP A 197 -29.90 -13.02 -25.15
C ASP A 197 -30.40 -14.42 -24.80
N ASN A 198 -29.58 -15.20 -24.10
CA ASN A 198 -29.82 -16.62 -23.90
C ASN A 198 -29.37 -17.13 -22.52
N ASN A 199 -29.70 -18.39 -22.22
CA ASN A 199 -29.40 -19.01 -20.91
C ASN A 199 -28.09 -19.82 -20.92
N THR A 200 -27.26 -19.70 -21.96
CA THR A 200 -25.97 -20.38 -21.98
C THR A 200 -24.98 -19.65 -21.06
N TYR A 201 -23.98 -20.40 -20.59
CA TYR A 201 -22.93 -19.83 -19.75
C TYR A 201 -21.79 -19.24 -20.59
N ASP A 202 -21.67 -19.62 -21.85
CA ASP A 202 -20.69 -18.99 -22.74
C ASP A 202 -21.17 -17.58 -23.08
N LEU A 203 -20.25 -16.62 -23.16
CA LEU A 203 -20.55 -15.22 -23.54
C LEU A 203 -20.17 -14.96 -25.01
N SER A 204 -19.75 -15.99 -25.73
CA SER A 204 -19.23 -15.85 -27.10
C SER A 204 -20.34 -15.61 -28.13
N ASP A 205 -21.57 -15.95 -27.78
CA ASP A 205 -22.79 -15.79 -28.56
C ASP A 205 -23.70 -14.64 -28.07
N ASP A 206 -23.31 -13.95 -27.00
CA ASP A 206 -23.97 -12.76 -26.47
C ASP A 206 -23.45 -11.45 -27.10
N ASP A 207 -24.29 -10.43 -27.15
CA ASP A 207 -23.97 -9.17 -27.81
C ASP A 207 -23.03 -8.29 -26.96
N PHE A 208 -21.89 -7.89 -27.52
CA PHE A 208 -20.86 -7.14 -26.79
C PHE A 208 -21.18 -5.64 -26.71
N LEU A 209 -21.45 -5.15 -25.49
CA LEU A 209 -21.81 -3.75 -25.23
C LEU A 209 -20.60 -2.84 -24.98
N GLY A 210 -19.45 -3.42 -24.61
CA GLY A 210 -18.18 -2.70 -24.49
C GLY A 210 -17.29 -3.18 -23.33
N GLU A 211 -16.05 -2.70 -23.31
CA GLU A 211 -15.05 -3.00 -22.27
C GLU A 211 -14.39 -1.75 -21.68
N LEU A 212 -13.86 -1.92 -20.47
CA LEU A 212 -12.86 -1.04 -19.86
C LEU A 212 -11.67 -1.90 -19.41
N GLU A 213 -10.45 -1.52 -19.80
CA GLU A 213 -9.21 -2.00 -19.18
C GLU A 213 -8.62 -0.89 -18.29
N CYS A 214 -8.26 -1.23 -17.05
CA CYS A 214 -7.57 -0.33 -16.11
C CYS A 214 -6.75 -1.13 -15.10
N THR A 215 -6.09 -0.46 -14.16
CA THR A 215 -5.42 -1.12 -13.02
C THR A 215 -6.24 -0.95 -11.75
N LEU A 216 -6.09 -1.88 -10.80
CA LEU A 216 -6.68 -1.73 -9.47
C LEU A 216 -6.16 -0.48 -8.76
N GLY A 217 -4.87 -0.15 -8.95
CA GLY A 217 -4.24 1.08 -8.47
C GLY A 217 -5.00 2.34 -8.88
N GLN A 218 -5.41 2.44 -10.15
CA GLN A 218 -6.21 3.56 -10.65
C GLN A 218 -7.59 3.66 -10.02
N ILE A 219 -8.23 2.53 -9.71
CA ILE A 219 -9.56 2.53 -9.07
C ILE A 219 -9.42 3.00 -7.62
N VAL A 220 -8.47 2.45 -6.85
CA VAL A 220 -8.30 2.79 -5.44
C VAL A 220 -7.80 4.23 -5.24
N SER A 221 -6.95 4.75 -6.14
CA SER A 221 -6.46 6.14 -6.07
C SER A 221 -7.54 7.18 -6.34
N ASN A 222 -8.57 6.82 -7.10
CA ASN A 222 -9.72 7.69 -7.37
C ASN A 222 -10.91 7.45 -6.43
N LYS A 223 -10.89 6.35 -5.64
CA LYS A 223 -12.01 5.78 -4.86
C LYS A 223 -13.22 5.36 -5.71
N GLN A 224 -13.64 6.21 -6.64
CA GLN A 224 -14.66 5.98 -7.63
C GLN A 224 -14.21 6.57 -8.96
N MET A 225 -14.34 5.80 -10.04
CA MET A 225 -13.94 6.22 -11.37
C MET A 225 -15.03 5.88 -12.39
N THR A 226 -15.42 6.87 -13.19
CA THR A 226 -16.29 6.71 -14.35
C THR A 226 -15.48 6.86 -15.64
N ARG A 227 -15.65 5.92 -16.57
CA ARG A 227 -14.97 5.91 -17.88
C ARG A 227 -15.92 5.50 -19.00
N PRO A 228 -15.69 5.98 -20.23
CA PRO A 228 -16.41 5.46 -21.40
C PRO A 228 -16.07 4.00 -21.64
N LEU A 229 -17.07 3.22 -22.05
CA LEU A 229 -16.86 1.87 -22.56
C LEU A 229 -16.33 1.92 -23.99
N LEU A 230 -15.46 0.98 -24.33
CA LEU A 230 -14.87 0.84 -25.66
C LEU A 230 -15.32 -0.46 -26.32
N LEU A 231 -15.57 -0.41 -27.63
CA LEU A 231 -15.76 -1.62 -28.43
C LEU A 231 -14.42 -2.34 -28.64
N ALA A 232 -14.45 -3.59 -29.13
CA ALA A 232 -13.24 -4.38 -29.41
C ALA A 232 -12.26 -3.67 -30.37
N ASN A 233 -12.76 -2.80 -31.25
CA ASN A 233 -11.97 -1.96 -32.16
C ASN A 233 -11.43 -0.66 -31.51
N LYS A 234 -11.53 -0.54 -30.19
CA LYS A 234 -11.11 0.61 -29.37
C LYS A 234 -11.84 1.92 -29.66
N ARG A 235 -12.96 1.88 -30.38
CA ARG A 235 -13.86 3.05 -30.54
C ARG A 235 -14.83 3.15 -29.36
N PRO A 236 -15.31 4.35 -29.01
CA PRO A 236 -16.35 4.50 -27.99
C PRO A 236 -17.60 3.65 -28.29
N ALA A 237 -18.09 2.92 -27.28
CA ALA A 237 -19.33 2.16 -27.35
C ALA A 237 -20.53 3.11 -27.14
N GLY A 238 -20.82 3.93 -28.15
CA GLY A 238 -21.87 4.94 -28.08
C GLY A 238 -21.60 5.97 -26.97
N ARG A 239 -22.58 6.17 -26.08
CA ARG A 239 -22.47 7.01 -24.88
C ARG A 239 -22.30 6.17 -23.60
N GLY A 240 -22.09 4.87 -23.75
CA GLY A 240 -21.97 3.92 -22.66
C GLY A 240 -20.81 4.27 -21.74
N THR A 241 -21.08 4.33 -20.46
CA THR A 241 -20.06 4.53 -19.43
C THR A 241 -20.18 3.45 -18.38
N ILE A 242 -19.05 3.13 -17.76
CA ILE A 242 -18.94 2.25 -16.60
C ILE A 242 -18.36 3.05 -15.44
N THR A 243 -18.93 2.86 -14.27
CA THR A 243 -18.48 3.42 -13.01
C THR A 243 -18.08 2.28 -12.09
N ILE A 244 -16.86 2.35 -11.56
CA ILE A 244 -16.32 1.40 -10.59
C ILE A 244 -15.98 2.15 -9.31
N SER A 245 -16.45 1.65 -8.17
CA SER A 245 -16.12 2.19 -6.85
C SER A 245 -15.42 1.12 -6.02
N ALA A 246 -14.36 1.52 -5.32
CA ALA A 246 -13.60 0.66 -4.41
C ALA A 246 -13.80 1.08 -2.95
N GLU A 247 -13.91 0.09 -2.07
CA GLU A 247 -13.89 0.26 -0.61
C GLU A 247 -12.89 -0.72 0.01
N GLU A 248 -12.14 -0.29 1.02
CA GLU A 248 -11.27 -1.19 1.79
C GLU A 248 -12.10 -2.03 2.79
N ILE A 249 -11.85 -3.34 2.82
CA ILE A 249 -12.51 -4.31 3.71
C ILE A 249 -11.58 -4.71 4.86
N THR A 250 -11.08 -3.72 5.60
CA THR A 250 -10.22 -3.96 6.78
C THR A 250 -10.86 -3.29 8.00
N ASP A 251 -11.07 -4.06 9.07
CA ASP A 251 -11.39 -3.47 10.37
C ASP A 251 -10.09 -2.99 11.03
N THR A 252 -9.85 -1.69 10.91
CA THR A 252 -8.63 -1.01 11.39
C THR A 252 -8.84 -0.37 12.76
N ARG A 253 -9.95 -0.69 13.43
CA ARG A 253 -10.24 -0.18 14.76
C ARG A 253 -9.33 -0.88 15.78
N VAL A 254 -8.82 -0.07 16.70
CA VAL A 254 -7.95 -0.50 17.79
C VAL A 254 -8.51 0.01 19.10
N ALA A 255 -8.54 -0.85 20.12
CA ALA A 255 -8.92 -0.48 21.47
C ALA A 255 -7.69 -0.05 22.27
N ASN A 256 -7.69 1.19 22.74
CA ASN A 256 -6.68 1.77 23.62
C ASN A 256 -7.06 1.56 25.08
N PHE A 257 -6.22 0.84 25.81
CA PHE A 257 -6.49 0.42 27.17
C PHE A 257 -5.61 1.14 28.19
N GLU A 258 -6.24 1.58 29.28
CA GLU A 258 -5.56 1.93 30.53
C GLU A 258 -6.18 1.09 31.66
N VAL A 259 -5.42 0.12 32.16
CA VAL A 259 -5.91 -0.92 33.06
C VAL A 259 -5.10 -0.92 34.34
N SER A 260 -5.79 -1.16 35.45
CA SER A 260 -5.17 -1.40 36.75
C SER A 260 -5.91 -2.52 37.46
N ALA A 261 -5.34 -3.04 38.55
CA ALA A 261 -6.06 -3.92 39.44
C ALA A 261 -5.86 -3.49 40.88
N ARG A 262 -6.66 -4.04 41.78
CA ARG A 262 -6.52 -3.82 43.22
C ARG A 262 -6.88 -5.05 44.02
N LYS A 263 -6.28 -5.15 45.21
CA LYS A 263 -6.50 -6.22 46.18
C LYS A 263 -6.35 -7.61 45.54
N LEU A 264 -5.40 -7.76 44.62
CA LEU A 264 -5.10 -9.06 44.02
C LEU A 264 -4.68 -10.06 45.11
N ASP A 265 -5.06 -11.31 44.92
CA ASP A 265 -4.66 -12.38 45.82
C ASP A 265 -3.14 -12.56 45.81
N LYS A 266 -2.56 -12.71 47.00
CA LYS A 266 -1.16 -13.08 47.19
C LYS A 266 -0.93 -14.52 46.71
N LYS A 267 0.15 -14.72 45.97
CA LYS A 267 0.64 -16.03 45.55
C LYS A 267 1.98 -16.37 46.18
N TYR A 268 2.79 -15.36 46.46
CA TYR A 268 3.97 -15.46 47.31
C TYR A 268 3.70 -14.93 48.73
N LEU A 269 4.68 -15.06 49.63
CA LEU A 269 4.57 -14.81 51.08
C LEU A 269 3.90 -13.47 51.44
N TRP A 270 4.11 -12.42 50.62
CA TRP A 270 3.50 -11.09 50.86
C TRP A 270 2.95 -10.39 49.62
N TRP A 271 3.33 -10.80 48.41
CA TRP A 271 3.02 -10.12 47.15
C TRP A 271 2.77 -11.11 46.00
N SER A 272 2.39 -10.56 44.85
CA SER A 272 2.31 -11.24 43.55
C SER A 272 3.01 -10.36 42.51
N ASP A 273 3.45 -10.94 41.41
CA ASP A 273 4.05 -10.31 40.25
C ASP A 273 3.04 -10.38 39.07
N PRO A 274 1.95 -9.60 39.10
CA PRO A 274 0.82 -9.81 38.21
C PRO A 274 1.04 -9.35 36.76
N PHE A 275 0.45 -10.10 35.84
CA PHE A 275 0.21 -9.71 34.45
C PHE A 275 -1.17 -10.19 33.99
N LEU A 276 -1.68 -9.61 32.89
CA LEU A 276 -2.96 -9.97 32.28
C LEU A 276 -2.75 -10.63 30.92
N GLU A 277 -3.63 -11.57 30.61
CA GLU A 277 -3.80 -12.16 29.29
C GLU A 277 -5.22 -11.98 28.80
N PHE A 278 -5.38 -11.35 27.63
CA PHE A 278 -6.66 -11.13 26.96
C PHE A 278 -6.85 -12.19 25.89
N PHE A 279 -8.04 -12.78 25.82
CA PHE A 279 -8.35 -13.84 24.87
C PHE A 279 -9.63 -13.54 24.09
N LYS A 280 -9.55 -13.78 22.78
CA LYS A 280 -10.68 -13.77 21.85
C LYS A 280 -11.36 -15.12 21.83
N GLN A 281 -12.69 -15.12 21.78
CA GLN A 281 -13.47 -16.32 21.53
C GLN A 281 -13.37 -16.76 20.05
N THR A 282 -13.06 -18.03 19.82
CA THR A 282 -13.09 -18.70 18.51
C THR A 282 -14.04 -19.90 18.57
N GLU A 283 -14.35 -20.49 17.41
CA GLU A 283 -15.13 -21.74 17.33
C GLU A 283 -14.48 -22.90 18.11
N THR A 284 -13.15 -22.91 18.15
CA THR A 284 -12.34 -23.97 18.78
C THR A 284 -11.95 -23.68 20.23
N GLY A 285 -12.23 -22.48 20.75
CA GLY A 285 -11.93 -22.13 22.14
C GLY A 285 -11.50 -20.67 22.34
N TRP A 286 -10.48 -20.46 23.17
CA TRP A 286 -9.94 -19.14 23.49
C TRP A 286 -8.56 -18.97 22.84
N GLN A 287 -8.39 -17.89 22.08
CA GLN A 287 -7.13 -17.54 21.43
C GLN A 287 -6.52 -16.31 22.11
N LEU A 288 -5.24 -16.37 22.50
CA LEU A 288 -4.54 -15.25 23.11
C LEU A 288 -4.47 -14.07 22.12
N ALA A 289 -4.97 -12.92 22.55
CA ALA A 289 -4.97 -11.68 21.78
C ALA A 289 -3.85 -10.72 22.24
N HIS A 290 -3.59 -10.66 23.55
CA HIS A 290 -2.60 -9.76 24.13
C HIS A 290 -2.13 -10.23 25.51
N ARG A 291 -0.89 -9.91 25.86
CA ARG A 291 -0.30 -10.09 27.20
C ARG A 291 0.37 -8.80 27.64
N THR A 292 0.06 -8.33 28.85
CA THR A 292 0.69 -7.13 29.43
C THR A 292 2.10 -7.43 29.96
N GLU A 293 2.85 -6.40 30.34
CA GLU A 293 4.06 -6.58 31.12
C GLU A 293 3.78 -7.11 32.53
N VAL A 294 4.83 -7.66 33.16
CA VAL A 294 4.81 -8.12 34.54
C VAL A 294 5.12 -6.95 35.48
N VAL A 295 4.23 -6.69 36.43
CA VAL A 295 4.47 -5.69 37.50
C VAL A 295 4.93 -6.42 38.75
N LYS A 296 6.18 -6.23 39.16
CA LYS A 296 6.76 -6.96 40.29
C LYS A 296 6.21 -6.50 41.64
N SER A 297 5.95 -7.47 42.51
CA SER A 297 5.67 -7.35 43.93
C SER A 297 4.55 -6.37 44.26
N ASN A 298 3.44 -6.45 43.52
CA ASN A 298 2.37 -5.46 43.57
C ASN A 298 0.98 -6.12 43.53
N LEU A 299 0.15 -5.86 44.54
CA LEU A 299 -1.24 -6.33 44.59
C LEU A 299 -2.25 -5.33 44.04
N ASN A 300 -1.77 -4.13 43.66
CA ASN A 300 -2.56 -3.06 43.05
C ASN A 300 -1.81 -2.52 41.81
N PRO A 301 -1.51 -3.38 40.81
CA PRO A 301 -0.72 -3.00 39.66
C PRO A 301 -1.44 -1.95 38.80
N ILE A 302 -0.65 -1.09 38.18
CA ILE A 302 -1.05 -0.26 37.05
C ILE A 302 -0.15 -0.69 35.90
N TRP A 303 -0.74 -1.27 34.86
CA TRP A 303 0.00 -1.65 33.67
C TRP A 303 0.17 -0.43 32.75
N ARG A 304 1.23 -0.44 31.95
CA ARG A 304 1.45 0.57 30.90
C ARG A 304 0.26 0.55 29.94
N PRO A 305 -0.15 1.72 29.39
CA PRO A 305 -1.16 1.75 28.36
C PRO A 305 -0.77 0.83 27.19
N PHE A 306 -1.75 0.08 26.68
CA PHE A 306 -1.55 -0.86 25.59
C PHE A 306 -2.72 -0.82 24.60
N ARG A 307 -2.54 -1.46 23.45
CA ARG A 307 -3.47 -1.41 22.33
C ARG A 307 -3.70 -2.80 21.77
N ILE A 308 -4.95 -3.12 21.41
CA ILE A 308 -5.31 -4.40 20.79
C ILE A 308 -6.28 -4.12 19.62
N SER A 309 -6.01 -4.69 18.44
CA SER A 309 -6.96 -4.56 17.32
C SER A 309 -8.27 -5.27 17.64
N LEU A 310 -9.40 -4.70 17.18
CA LEU A 310 -10.72 -5.29 17.43
C LEU A 310 -10.83 -6.68 16.81
N ARG A 311 -10.18 -6.92 15.66
CA ARG A 311 -10.11 -8.25 15.04
C ARG A 311 -9.39 -9.27 15.93
N ALA A 312 -8.28 -8.88 16.56
CA ALA A 312 -7.52 -9.76 17.45
C ALA A 312 -8.27 -9.99 18.77
N LEU A 313 -9.01 -9.01 19.28
CA LEU A 313 -9.65 -9.06 20.59
C LEU A 313 -11.04 -9.70 20.57
N CYS A 314 -11.88 -9.33 19.61
CA CYS A 314 -13.30 -9.72 19.57
C CYS A 314 -13.81 -9.99 18.13
N GLY A 315 -12.93 -10.07 17.13
CA GLY A 315 -13.31 -10.31 15.74
C GLY A 315 -14.11 -9.16 15.10
N GLY A 316 -13.96 -7.93 15.61
CA GLY A 316 -14.65 -6.74 15.10
C GLY A 316 -15.99 -6.42 15.77
N ASP A 317 -16.51 -7.35 16.57
CA ASP A 317 -17.80 -7.22 17.24
C ASP A 317 -17.60 -6.90 18.73
N VAL A 318 -17.99 -5.69 19.14
CA VAL A 318 -17.74 -5.18 20.49
C VAL A 318 -18.56 -5.91 21.57
N GLU A 319 -19.60 -6.64 21.18
CA GLU A 319 -20.46 -7.42 22.07
C GLU A 319 -19.97 -8.86 22.26
N LYS A 320 -18.99 -9.32 21.48
CA LYS A 320 -18.46 -10.67 21.65
C LYS A 320 -17.68 -10.82 22.95
N PRO A 321 -17.82 -11.97 23.65
CA PRO A 321 -17.09 -12.24 24.87
C PRO A 321 -15.57 -12.18 24.71
N VAL A 322 -14.94 -11.43 25.60
CA VAL A 322 -13.49 -11.38 25.83
C VAL A 322 -13.22 -12.01 27.19
N LYS A 323 -12.31 -12.99 27.22
CA LYS A 323 -11.84 -13.58 28.47
C LYS A 323 -10.56 -12.89 28.90
N VAL A 324 -10.43 -12.59 30.18
CA VAL A 324 -9.20 -12.05 30.77
C VAL A 324 -8.76 -12.95 31.91
N ASP A 325 -7.52 -13.41 31.84
CA ASP A 325 -6.85 -14.14 32.91
C ASP A 325 -5.80 -13.24 33.58
N CYS A 326 -5.79 -13.21 34.91
CA CYS A 326 -4.75 -12.57 35.70
C CYS A 326 -3.86 -13.64 36.31
N TYR A 327 -2.56 -13.57 36.05
CA TYR A 327 -1.56 -14.53 36.49
C TYR A 327 -0.50 -13.86 37.37
N ASP A 328 0.09 -14.67 38.24
CA ASP A 328 1.33 -14.38 38.96
C ASP A 328 2.52 -14.98 38.20
N TYR A 329 3.51 -14.14 37.89
CA TYR A 329 4.66 -14.54 37.09
C TYR A 329 5.62 -15.46 37.87
N HIS A 330 6.20 -16.43 37.16
CA HIS A 330 7.23 -17.35 37.65
C HIS A 330 8.30 -17.52 36.59
N ILE A 331 9.57 -17.48 36.98
CA ILE A 331 10.70 -17.49 36.04
C ILE A 331 10.80 -18.77 35.20
N ASN A 332 10.30 -19.89 35.74
CA ASN A 332 10.27 -21.19 35.07
C ASN A 332 9.10 -21.33 34.06
N GLY A 333 8.28 -20.30 33.88
CA GLY A 333 7.12 -20.29 33.00
C GLY A 333 5.84 -20.93 33.58
N SER A 334 5.88 -21.53 34.78
CA SER A 334 4.71 -22.15 35.41
C SER A 334 3.88 -21.12 36.18
N HIS A 335 3.32 -20.14 35.46
CA HIS A 335 2.57 -19.02 36.04
C HIS A 335 1.34 -19.46 36.84
N ASP A 336 1.09 -18.80 37.98
CA ASP A 336 0.00 -19.15 38.89
C ASP A 336 -1.24 -18.30 38.61
N LEU A 337 -2.35 -18.92 38.22
CA LEU A 337 -3.60 -18.19 37.97
C LEU A 337 -4.10 -17.51 39.25
N ILE A 338 -4.14 -16.18 39.26
CA ILE A 338 -4.77 -15.37 40.32
C ILE A 338 -6.28 -15.50 40.20
N GLY A 339 -6.85 -15.16 39.05
CA GLY A 339 -8.28 -15.32 38.75
C GLY A 339 -8.61 -14.95 37.31
N SER A 340 -9.85 -15.22 36.90
CA SER A 340 -10.32 -15.00 35.53
C SER A 340 -11.70 -14.34 35.53
N PHE A 341 -12.02 -13.64 34.45
CA PHE A 341 -13.37 -13.16 34.16
C PHE A 341 -13.65 -13.15 32.66
N GLN A 342 -14.93 -12.99 32.31
CA GLN A 342 -15.38 -12.72 30.95
C GLN A 342 -16.16 -11.40 30.97
N THR A 343 -16.06 -10.65 29.88
CA THR A 343 -16.69 -9.33 29.70
C THR A 343 -16.78 -9.07 28.19
N THR A 344 -17.22 -7.88 27.77
CA THR A 344 -17.24 -7.46 26.36
C THR A 344 -16.48 -6.16 26.21
N LEU A 345 -16.10 -5.81 24.97
CA LEU A 345 -15.46 -4.52 24.74
C LEU A 345 -16.43 -3.38 25.06
N ALA A 346 -17.72 -3.54 24.71
CA ALA A 346 -18.77 -2.58 25.04
C ALA A 346 -18.86 -2.30 26.55
N GLU A 347 -18.76 -3.33 27.40
CA GLU A 347 -18.75 -3.16 28.85
C GLU A 347 -17.48 -2.42 29.32
N MET A 348 -16.29 -2.80 28.82
CA MET A 348 -15.04 -2.14 29.17
C MET A 348 -15.04 -0.63 28.78
N GLN A 349 -15.70 -0.28 27.68
CA GLN A 349 -15.81 1.10 27.17
C GLN A 349 -16.63 2.03 28.08
N THR A 350 -17.45 1.48 28.98
CA THR A 350 -18.21 2.31 29.94
C THR A 350 -17.32 2.98 30.99
N GLY A 351 -16.08 2.50 31.14
CA GLY A 351 -15.13 2.94 32.16
C GLY A 351 -14.46 4.26 31.82
N THR A 352 -14.36 5.13 32.83
CA THR A 352 -13.64 6.40 32.76
C THR A 352 -12.60 6.51 33.88
N HIS A 353 -11.71 7.50 33.81
CA HIS A 353 -10.76 7.77 34.88
C HIS A 353 -11.42 8.09 36.23
N ILE A 354 -12.64 8.62 36.20
CA ILE A 354 -13.42 9.01 37.39
C ILE A 354 -14.22 7.81 37.90
N CYS A 355 -14.84 7.05 37.00
CA CYS A 355 -15.63 5.87 37.30
C CYS A 355 -15.17 4.71 36.41
N PRO A 356 -14.14 3.96 36.84
CA PRO A 356 -13.64 2.82 36.07
C PRO A 356 -14.67 1.70 36.00
N THR A 357 -14.68 0.93 34.92
CA THR A 357 -15.40 -0.35 34.89
C THR A 357 -14.62 -1.35 35.71
N GLU A 358 -15.27 -1.92 36.72
CA GLU A 358 -14.66 -2.81 37.68
C GLU A 358 -15.19 -4.22 37.54
N ILE A 359 -14.29 -5.17 37.33
CA ILE A 359 -14.66 -6.57 37.11
C ILE A 359 -13.89 -7.44 38.10
N GLU A 360 -14.62 -8.28 38.83
CA GLU A 360 -14.06 -9.18 39.82
C GLU A 360 -13.27 -10.33 39.16
N CYS A 361 -12.02 -10.52 39.55
CA CYS A 361 -11.25 -11.69 39.17
C CYS A 361 -11.69 -12.91 39.99
N ILE A 362 -12.13 -13.98 39.34
CA ILE A 362 -12.62 -15.17 40.03
C ILE A 362 -11.67 -16.36 39.82
N ASN A 363 -11.12 -16.89 40.92
CA ASN A 363 -10.43 -18.17 40.93
C ASN A 363 -11.42 -19.31 41.19
N ARG A 364 -11.73 -20.08 40.14
CA ARG A 364 -12.66 -21.22 40.24
C ARG A 364 -12.26 -22.25 41.31
N LYS A 365 -10.96 -22.45 41.57
CA LYS A 365 -10.48 -23.37 42.61
C LYS A 365 -10.81 -22.89 44.04
N LYS A 366 -11.04 -21.59 44.23
CA LYS A 366 -11.34 -20.98 45.53
C LYS A 366 -12.83 -20.81 45.83
N LEU A 367 -13.73 -21.04 44.86
CA LEU A 367 -15.18 -20.92 45.04
C LEU A 367 -15.75 -21.79 46.18
N LYS A 368 -15.09 -22.90 46.51
CA LYS A 368 -15.49 -23.79 47.61
C LYS A 368 -15.11 -23.26 49.01
N LYS A 369 -14.36 -22.14 49.11
CA LYS A 369 -13.89 -21.60 50.39
C LYS A 369 -14.95 -20.69 51.02
N LYS A 370 -15.22 -20.91 52.32
CA LYS A 370 -16.35 -20.33 53.07
C LYS A 370 -16.45 -18.79 53.11
N ASN A 371 -15.38 -18.06 52.79
CA ASN A 371 -15.31 -16.59 52.82
C ASN A 371 -14.71 -15.98 51.53
N TYR A 372 -14.63 -16.76 50.45
CA TYR A 372 -14.07 -16.26 49.20
C TYR A 372 -15.09 -15.37 48.48
N LYS A 373 -14.67 -14.14 48.15
CA LYS A 373 -15.46 -13.21 47.33
C LYS A 373 -14.90 -13.13 45.92
N ASN A 374 -13.65 -12.68 45.82
CA ASN A 374 -12.90 -12.59 44.58
C ASN A 374 -11.39 -12.73 44.88
N SER A 375 -10.58 -12.79 43.83
CA SER A 375 -9.11 -12.82 43.85
C SER A 375 -8.52 -11.45 43.49
N GLY A 376 -9.28 -10.39 43.71
CA GLY A 376 -9.00 -9.01 43.33
C GLY A 376 -9.98 -8.49 42.29
N VAL A 377 -9.83 -7.21 41.94
CA VAL A 377 -10.69 -6.50 40.99
C VAL A 377 -9.81 -5.85 39.93
N VAL A 378 -10.10 -6.09 38.66
CA VAL A 378 -9.50 -5.40 37.52
C VAL A 378 -10.36 -4.19 37.15
N CYS A 379 -9.71 -3.08 36.86
CA CYS A 379 -10.33 -1.77 36.67
C CYS A 379 -9.90 -1.23 35.31
N PHE A 380 -10.85 -1.12 34.39
CA PHE A 380 -10.69 -0.47 33.09
C PHE A 380 -10.97 1.02 33.26
N LYS A 381 -9.90 1.82 33.32
CA LYS A 381 -9.99 3.30 33.46
C LYS A 381 -10.25 3.97 32.12
N ARG A 382 -9.77 3.34 31.05
CA ARG A 382 -10.00 3.76 29.67
C ARG A 382 -10.00 2.54 28.79
N CYS A 383 -11.03 2.45 27.95
CA CYS A 383 -11.08 1.58 26.78
C CYS A 383 -11.66 2.44 25.65
N GLN A 384 -10.78 3.04 24.85
CA GLN A 384 -11.20 3.91 23.75
C GLN A 384 -10.96 3.21 22.43
N VAL A 385 -12.02 2.94 21.69
CA VAL A 385 -11.92 2.45 20.31
C VAL A 385 -11.60 3.64 19.41
N ILE A 386 -10.49 3.55 18.69
CA ILE A 386 -10.08 4.54 17.69
C ILE A 386 -9.86 3.86 16.35
N LYS A 387 -10.13 4.57 15.26
CA LYS A 387 -9.76 4.15 13.91
C LYS A 387 -8.29 4.51 13.68
N GLU A 388 -7.47 3.52 13.35
CA GLU A 388 -6.18 3.78 12.70
C GLU A 388 -6.39 3.81 11.20
N PHE A 389 -5.80 4.80 10.54
CA PHE A 389 -5.93 4.93 9.11
C PHE A 389 -4.86 4.10 8.42
N THR A 390 -5.28 3.24 7.50
CA THR A 390 -4.38 2.46 6.64
C THR A 390 -3.80 3.33 5.53
N PHE A 391 -2.84 2.77 4.81
CA PHE A 391 -2.38 3.36 3.55
C PHE A 391 -3.54 3.65 2.59
N LEU A 392 -4.46 2.69 2.36
CA LEU A 392 -5.59 2.90 1.46
C LEU A 392 -6.59 3.94 1.99
N ASP A 393 -6.82 4.05 3.30
CA ASP A 393 -7.62 5.14 3.86
C ASP A 393 -7.07 6.51 3.46
N TYR A 394 -5.75 6.70 3.47
CA TYR A 394 -5.12 7.94 3.04
C TYR A 394 -5.27 8.16 1.53
N ILE A 395 -4.98 7.13 0.72
CA ILE A 395 -5.03 7.20 -0.75
C ILE A 395 -6.46 7.45 -1.25
N MET A 396 -7.42 6.62 -0.85
CA MET A 396 -8.85 6.80 -1.15
C MET A 396 -9.41 8.09 -0.53
N GLY A 397 -8.79 8.57 0.55
CA GLY A 397 -9.08 9.83 1.21
C GLY A 397 -8.51 11.06 0.47
N GLY A 398 -7.81 10.88 -0.65
CA GLY A 398 -7.29 11.98 -1.48
C GLY A 398 -5.85 12.41 -1.17
N CYS A 399 -5.11 11.66 -0.35
CA CYS A 399 -3.66 11.87 -0.20
C CYS A 399 -2.95 11.59 -1.53
N GLN A 400 -2.07 12.49 -1.95
CA GLN A 400 -1.23 12.33 -3.14
C GLN A 400 0.17 11.86 -2.74
N ILE A 401 0.72 10.91 -3.51
CA ILE A 401 2.12 10.49 -3.41
C ILE A 401 2.90 11.22 -4.50
N ASN A 402 3.78 12.13 -4.12
CA ASN A 402 4.63 12.90 -5.03
C ASN A 402 5.97 12.20 -5.19
N PHE A 403 6.24 11.68 -6.38
CA PHE A 403 7.44 10.89 -6.62
C PHE A 403 8.51 11.67 -7.38
N THR A 404 9.69 11.83 -6.78
CA THR A 404 10.86 12.48 -7.37
C THR A 404 11.90 11.43 -7.73
N ILE A 405 12.44 11.49 -8.95
CA ILE A 405 13.48 10.56 -9.41
C ILE A 405 14.82 11.30 -9.47
N ALA A 406 15.85 10.69 -8.88
CA ALA A 406 17.22 11.18 -8.85
C ALA A 406 18.15 10.13 -9.48
N ILE A 407 18.82 10.51 -10.56
CA ILE A 407 19.68 9.62 -11.35
C ILE A 407 21.13 10.03 -11.16
N ASP A 408 21.94 9.08 -10.74
CA ASP A 408 23.39 9.22 -10.68
C ASP A 408 23.96 9.32 -12.09
N PHE A 409 24.76 10.36 -12.36
CA PHE A 409 25.51 10.54 -13.60
C PHE A 409 27.01 10.69 -13.30
N THR A 410 27.50 10.01 -12.28
CA THR A 410 28.91 10.04 -11.90
C THR A 410 29.78 9.21 -12.85
N GLY A 411 31.06 9.52 -12.89
CA GLY A 411 32.05 8.91 -13.78
C GLY A 411 32.36 7.45 -13.48
N SER A 412 31.99 6.93 -12.30
CA SER A 412 32.09 5.50 -11.97
C SER A 412 31.25 4.62 -12.89
N ASN A 413 30.18 5.17 -13.48
CA ASN A 413 29.31 4.49 -14.44
C ASN A 413 30.00 4.19 -15.79
N GLY A 414 31.19 4.74 -16.05
CA GLY A 414 31.91 4.58 -17.31
C GLY A 414 31.38 5.45 -18.46
N ASP A 415 32.09 5.50 -19.58
CA ASP A 415 31.68 6.29 -20.75
C ASP A 415 30.37 5.76 -21.35
N PRO A 416 29.28 6.54 -21.44
CA PRO A 416 27.98 6.08 -21.96
C PRO A 416 28.00 5.52 -23.39
N ARG A 417 29.07 5.77 -24.14
CA ARG A 417 29.28 5.22 -25.50
C ARG A 417 29.88 3.82 -25.48
N SER A 418 30.44 3.40 -24.35
CA SER A 418 31.02 2.06 -24.14
C SER A 418 29.92 1.07 -23.77
N PRO A 419 29.85 -0.11 -24.42
CA PRO A 419 28.92 -1.18 -24.03
C PRO A 419 29.03 -1.65 -22.57
N GLU A 420 30.18 -1.42 -21.94
CA GLU A 420 30.47 -1.77 -20.54
C GLU A 420 29.94 -0.73 -19.54
N SER A 421 29.47 0.43 -20.00
CA SER A 421 28.92 1.47 -19.13
C SER A 421 27.54 1.07 -18.62
N LEU A 422 27.27 1.38 -17.34
CA LEU A 422 25.93 1.20 -16.75
C LEU A 422 24.89 2.14 -17.38
N HIS A 423 25.32 3.22 -18.02
CA HIS A 423 24.45 4.13 -18.78
C HIS A 423 24.34 3.78 -20.26
N TYR A 424 25.00 2.73 -20.75
CA TYR A 424 24.97 2.39 -22.17
C TYR A 424 23.53 2.25 -22.68
N ILE A 425 23.20 2.95 -23.76
CA ILE A 425 21.88 2.87 -24.40
C ILE A 425 21.96 1.76 -25.46
N ASN A 426 21.60 0.55 -25.05
CA ASN A 426 21.57 -0.61 -25.94
C ASN A 426 20.33 -0.53 -26.88
N PRO A 427 20.50 -0.68 -28.21
CA PRO A 427 19.38 -0.82 -29.14
C PRO A 427 18.47 -2.04 -28.87
N GLU A 428 18.99 -3.08 -28.24
CA GLU A 428 18.31 -4.38 -28.04
C GLU A 428 17.66 -4.53 -26.65
N GLY A 429 17.89 -3.59 -25.73
CA GLY A 429 17.36 -3.72 -24.37
C GLY A 429 17.65 -2.52 -23.48
N TYR A 430 17.12 -2.55 -22.26
CA TYR A 430 17.31 -1.50 -21.28
C TYR A 430 18.52 -1.80 -20.39
N ASN A 431 19.27 -0.74 -20.03
CA ASN A 431 20.24 -0.82 -18.94
C ASN A 431 19.54 -0.88 -17.58
N GLU A 432 20.31 -1.07 -16.51
CA GLU A 432 19.76 -1.23 -15.15
C GLU A 432 19.03 0.01 -14.66
N TYR A 433 19.53 1.22 -14.98
CA TYR A 433 18.84 2.48 -14.67
C TYR A 433 17.44 2.55 -15.29
N LEU A 434 17.33 2.29 -16.60
CA LEU A 434 16.05 2.29 -17.31
C LEU A 434 15.13 1.18 -16.82
N THR A 435 15.68 0.00 -16.52
CA THR A 435 14.89 -1.12 -15.99
C THR A 435 14.31 -0.79 -14.62
N ALA A 436 15.10 -0.17 -13.73
CA ALA A 436 14.63 0.30 -12.42
C ALA A 436 13.55 1.39 -12.54
N ILE A 437 13.75 2.38 -13.42
CA ILE A 437 12.76 3.43 -13.71
C ILE A 437 11.45 2.82 -14.19
N TRP A 438 11.48 1.86 -15.12
CA TRP A 438 10.28 1.19 -15.60
C TRP A 438 9.61 0.34 -14.52
N ALA A 439 10.39 -0.45 -13.78
CA ALA A 439 9.86 -1.37 -12.77
C ALA A 439 9.09 -0.62 -11.68
N VAL A 440 9.71 0.41 -11.10
CA VAL A 440 9.11 1.19 -10.02
C VAL A 440 8.06 2.15 -10.57
N GLY A 441 8.41 2.86 -11.65
CA GLY A 441 7.59 3.87 -12.29
C GLY A 441 6.21 3.36 -12.71
N ASN A 442 6.12 2.14 -13.24
CA ASN A 442 4.86 1.55 -13.68
C ASN A 442 3.89 1.27 -12.54
N VAL A 443 4.38 1.05 -11.33
CA VAL A 443 3.54 0.84 -10.15
C VAL A 443 3.07 2.18 -9.57
N ILE A 444 4.02 3.07 -9.29
CA ILE A 444 3.74 4.32 -8.57
C ILE A 444 2.89 5.31 -9.37
N GLN A 445 2.93 5.26 -10.71
CA GLN A 445 2.28 6.27 -11.54
C GLN A 445 0.75 6.26 -11.42
N ASP A 446 0.16 5.18 -10.90
CA ASP A 446 -1.27 5.09 -10.67
C ASP A 446 -1.73 5.81 -9.39
N TYR A 447 -0.79 6.25 -8.56
CA TYR A 447 -1.01 6.99 -7.31
C TYR A 447 -0.62 8.47 -7.41
N ASP A 448 -0.13 8.90 -8.57
CA ASP A 448 0.06 10.31 -8.93
C ASP A 448 -1.08 10.74 -9.86
N SER A 449 -1.86 11.75 -9.45
CA SER A 449 -3.05 12.17 -10.19
C SER A 449 -2.76 12.84 -11.54
N ASN A 450 -1.61 13.50 -11.70
CA ASN A 450 -1.26 14.20 -12.94
C ASN A 450 -0.18 13.49 -13.75
N LYS A 451 0.46 12.45 -13.16
CA LYS A 451 1.54 11.68 -13.76
C LYS A 451 2.71 12.56 -14.21
N MET A 452 2.99 13.63 -13.48
CA MET A 452 4.10 14.54 -13.74
C MET A 452 5.20 14.31 -12.71
N PHE A 453 6.33 13.77 -13.16
CA PHE A 453 7.42 13.38 -12.27
C PHE A 453 8.57 14.39 -12.37
N PRO A 454 8.97 15.07 -11.28
CA PRO A 454 10.21 15.82 -11.26
C PRO A 454 11.41 14.85 -11.31
N VAL A 455 12.31 15.07 -12.26
CA VAL A 455 13.47 14.20 -12.46
C VAL A 455 14.76 14.99 -12.46
N PHE A 456 15.67 14.60 -11.59
CA PHE A 456 16.96 15.23 -11.39
C PHE A 456 18.11 14.26 -11.66
N GLY A 457 19.21 14.81 -12.14
CA GLY A 457 20.51 14.16 -12.20
C GLY A 457 21.46 14.74 -11.16
N PHE A 458 22.48 13.98 -10.78
CA PHE A 458 23.56 14.46 -9.91
C PHE A 458 24.92 13.87 -10.30
N GLY A 459 26.01 14.58 -9.98
CA GLY A 459 27.37 14.09 -10.17
C GLY A 459 27.96 14.29 -11.58
N ALA A 460 27.39 15.17 -12.40
CA ALA A 460 27.85 15.43 -13.77
C ALA A 460 28.19 16.91 -14.01
N GLN A 461 29.04 17.16 -15.01
CA GLN A 461 29.21 18.49 -15.59
C GLN A 461 28.10 18.73 -16.62
N ILE A 462 27.32 19.80 -16.40
CA ILE A 462 26.18 20.16 -17.26
C ILE A 462 26.59 21.07 -18.43
N PRO A 463 25.88 21.03 -19.58
CA PRO A 463 26.12 21.92 -20.70
C PRO A 463 26.14 23.41 -20.33
N ASN A 464 26.73 24.24 -21.20
CA ASN A 464 26.93 25.69 -21.05
C ASN A 464 27.93 26.11 -19.96
N SER A 465 27.79 25.59 -18.73
CA SER A 465 28.66 25.97 -17.62
C SER A 465 29.85 25.03 -17.42
N TRP A 466 29.70 23.75 -17.79
CA TRP A 466 30.65 22.67 -17.52
C TRP A 466 31.11 22.57 -16.06
N LYS A 467 30.30 23.11 -15.15
CA LYS A 467 30.49 22.97 -13.71
C LYS A 467 29.82 21.69 -13.25
N VAL A 468 30.44 21.04 -12.27
CA VAL A 468 29.88 19.88 -11.59
C VAL A 468 28.60 20.33 -10.89
N SER A 469 27.51 19.62 -11.16
CA SER A 469 26.26 19.77 -10.44
C SER A 469 25.91 18.49 -9.71
N HIS A 470 25.50 18.62 -8.46
CA HIS A 470 24.95 17.53 -7.65
C HIS A 470 23.41 17.58 -7.60
N GLU A 471 22.79 18.43 -8.43
CA GLU A 471 21.35 18.52 -8.62
C GLU A 471 21.06 19.33 -9.89
N PHE A 472 20.49 18.71 -10.91
CA PHE A 472 20.03 19.43 -12.10
C PHE A 472 18.82 18.71 -12.71
N PRO A 473 17.83 19.43 -13.24
CA PRO A 473 16.72 18.79 -13.94
C PRO A 473 17.24 18.15 -15.22
N ILE A 474 16.92 16.87 -15.45
CA ILE A 474 17.46 16.14 -16.62
C ILE A 474 16.87 16.64 -17.95
N ASN A 475 15.72 17.32 -17.90
CA ASN A 475 15.13 18.01 -19.05
C ASN A 475 15.77 19.39 -19.34
N PHE A 476 16.78 19.78 -18.55
CA PHE A 476 17.48 21.07 -18.59
C PHE A 476 16.57 22.31 -18.43
N ASN A 477 15.38 22.14 -17.85
CA ASN A 477 14.46 23.24 -17.56
C ASN A 477 14.30 23.43 -16.03
N PRO A 478 15.07 24.33 -15.41
CA PRO A 478 14.99 24.58 -13.96
C PRO A 478 13.65 25.18 -13.51
N SER A 479 12.92 25.84 -14.42
CA SER A 479 11.59 26.38 -14.10
C SER A 479 10.49 25.32 -14.13
N ASN A 480 10.74 24.17 -14.76
CA ASN A 480 9.78 23.06 -14.85
C ASN A 480 10.54 21.72 -14.98
N PRO A 481 10.92 21.08 -13.85
CA PRO A 481 11.68 19.84 -13.85
C PRO A 481 10.83 18.59 -14.18
N PHE A 482 9.53 18.76 -14.47
CA PHE A 482 8.59 17.66 -14.57
C PHE A 482 8.60 17.00 -15.97
N CYS A 483 8.55 15.67 -15.96
CA CYS A 483 8.39 14.80 -17.13
C CYS A 483 7.00 14.16 -17.11
N ALA A 484 6.34 14.07 -18.26
CA ALA A 484 4.99 13.50 -18.36
C ALA A 484 5.06 11.98 -18.53
N GLY A 485 4.56 11.24 -17.54
CA GLY A 485 4.60 9.78 -17.50
C GLY A 485 6.02 9.22 -17.37
N ILE A 486 6.12 7.89 -17.27
CA ILE A 486 7.42 7.19 -17.23
C ILE A 486 8.09 7.24 -18.60
N GLU A 487 7.30 7.22 -19.68
CA GLU A 487 7.74 7.44 -21.05
C GLU A 487 8.52 8.75 -21.18
N GLY A 488 7.99 9.85 -20.60
CA GLY A 488 8.65 11.14 -20.61
C GLY A 488 9.95 11.17 -19.80
N VAL A 489 10.02 10.42 -18.69
CA VAL A 489 11.25 10.24 -17.91
C VAL A 489 12.33 9.56 -18.76
N VAL A 490 11.96 8.47 -19.45
CA VAL A 490 12.87 7.71 -20.32
C VAL A 490 13.36 8.57 -21.48
N GLU A 491 12.47 9.31 -22.14
CA GLU A 491 12.83 10.23 -23.22
C GLU A 491 13.79 11.32 -22.74
N ALA A 492 13.52 11.92 -21.57
CA ALA A 492 14.39 12.93 -20.99
C ALA A 492 15.76 12.36 -20.61
N TYR A 493 15.82 11.16 -20.05
CA TYR A 493 17.08 10.47 -19.72
C TYR A 493 17.92 10.22 -20.97
N GLN A 494 17.33 9.64 -22.02
CA GLN A 494 18.00 9.34 -23.29
C GLN A 494 18.50 10.60 -24.00
N ARG A 495 17.75 11.71 -23.90
CA ARG A 495 18.15 13.02 -24.46
C ARG A 495 19.24 13.69 -23.65
N CYS A 496 19.20 13.58 -22.32
CA CYS A 496 20.12 14.24 -21.40
C CYS A 496 21.52 13.63 -21.46
N LEU A 497 21.60 12.31 -21.39
CA LEU A 497 22.84 11.55 -21.19
C LEU A 497 23.97 11.92 -22.18
N PRO A 498 23.75 12.02 -23.51
CA PRO A 498 24.83 12.36 -24.46
C PRO A 498 25.38 13.79 -24.32
N GLN A 499 24.65 14.66 -23.61
CA GLN A 499 25.03 16.06 -23.41
C GLN A 499 25.85 16.26 -22.12
N LEU A 500 25.85 15.28 -21.23
CA LEU A 500 26.56 15.34 -19.96
C LEU A 500 28.00 14.90 -20.10
N LYS A 501 28.86 15.43 -19.22
CA LYS A 501 30.14 14.80 -18.92
C LYS A 501 30.07 14.23 -17.51
N LEU A 502 30.03 12.90 -17.43
CA LEU A 502 29.98 12.18 -16.15
C LEU A 502 31.19 12.55 -15.30
N TRP A 503 30.97 12.81 -14.01
CA TRP A 503 32.00 13.36 -13.12
C TRP A 503 31.82 12.87 -11.66
N GLY A 504 32.32 13.59 -10.67
CA GLY A 504 32.08 13.25 -9.27
C GLY A 504 32.36 14.43 -8.33
N PRO A 505 32.18 14.24 -7.02
CA PRO A 505 31.85 12.99 -6.33
C PRO A 505 30.36 12.59 -6.37
N THR A 506 30.05 11.42 -5.82
CA THR A 506 28.68 10.91 -5.61
C THR A 506 28.12 11.47 -4.29
N ASN A 507 27.24 12.48 -4.36
CA ASN A 507 26.71 13.18 -3.19
C ASN A 507 25.18 13.15 -3.15
N PHE A 508 24.59 12.62 -2.07
CA PHE A 508 23.13 12.52 -1.93
C PHE A 508 22.51 13.64 -1.11
N SER A 509 23.29 14.28 -0.24
CA SER A 509 22.77 15.33 0.65
C SER A 509 22.03 16.46 -0.12
N PRO A 510 22.50 16.94 -1.30
CA PRO A 510 21.79 17.98 -2.04
C PRO A 510 20.37 17.56 -2.44
N ILE A 511 20.21 16.40 -3.07
CA ILE A 511 18.90 15.94 -3.57
C ILE A 511 17.95 15.54 -2.45
N ILE A 512 18.47 14.99 -1.33
CA ILE A 512 17.66 14.72 -0.14
C ILE A 512 17.14 16.02 0.46
N ASN A 513 17.99 17.05 0.59
CA ASN A 513 17.59 18.36 1.09
C ASN A 513 16.56 19.05 0.18
N HIS A 514 16.68 18.88 -1.13
CA HIS A 514 15.70 19.36 -2.10
C HIS A 514 14.32 18.74 -1.85
N ALA A 515 14.23 17.41 -1.78
CA ALA A 515 12.97 16.71 -1.49
C ALA A 515 12.40 17.09 -0.11
N ALA A 516 13.27 17.18 0.90
CA ALA A 516 12.89 17.59 2.25
C ALA A 516 12.31 19.02 2.30
N CYS A 517 12.72 19.92 1.41
CA CYS A 517 12.16 21.28 1.33
C CYS A 517 10.64 21.24 1.06
N PHE A 518 10.21 20.45 0.07
CA PHE A 518 8.79 20.30 -0.27
C PHE A 518 8.02 19.56 0.81
N ALA A 519 8.58 18.46 1.34
CA ALA A 519 7.96 17.72 2.43
C ALA A 519 7.75 18.61 3.68
N ARG A 520 8.69 19.51 3.97
CA ARG A 520 8.57 20.49 5.05
C ARG A 520 7.49 21.53 4.80
N GLN A 521 7.29 21.94 3.54
CA GLN A 521 6.19 22.82 3.18
C GLN A 521 4.83 22.13 3.35
N ALA A 522 4.71 20.86 2.92
CA ALA A 522 3.49 20.08 3.11
C ALA A 522 3.16 19.86 4.59
N LEU A 523 4.15 19.56 5.43
CA LEU A 523 3.94 19.39 6.87
C LEU A 523 3.31 20.64 7.52
N ARG A 524 3.69 21.85 7.06
CA ARG A 524 3.13 23.11 7.57
C ARG A 524 1.66 23.31 7.24
N GLN A 525 1.13 22.61 6.23
CA GLN A 525 -0.30 22.66 5.90
C GLN A 525 -1.14 21.90 6.94
N ASN A 526 -0.52 21.02 7.74
CA ASN A 526 -1.17 20.23 8.78
C ASN A 526 -2.35 19.39 8.26
N THR A 527 -2.17 18.85 7.05
CA THR A 527 -3.13 17.96 6.36
C THR A 527 -2.39 16.74 5.82
N ALA A 528 -3.03 15.57 5.84
CA ALA A 528 -2.48 14.35 5.22
C ALA A 528 -2.73 14.33 3.69
N SER A 529 -2.46 15.44 3.02
CA SER A 529 -2.78 15.64 1.60
C SER A 529 -1.64 15.28 0.67
N GLN A 530 -0.39 15.35 1.15
CA GLN A 530 0.81 15.21 0.34
C GLN A 530 1.85 14.39 1.11
N TYR A 531 2.33 13.32 0.48
CA TYR A 531 3.49 12.55 0.93
C TYR A 531 4.52 12.53 -0.19
N TYR A 532 5.80 12.61 0.13
CA TYR A 532 6.88 12.66 -0.85
C TYR A 532 7.69 11.37 -0.84
N VAL A 533 8.12 10.95 -2.02
CA VAL A 533 9.03 9.81 -2.18
C VAL A 533 10.16 10.24 -3.09
N LEU A 534 11.39 10.05 -2.63
CA LEU A 534 12.60 10.29 -3.42
C LEU A 534 13.22 8.96 -3.81
N LEU A 535 13.20 8.63 -5.09
CA LEU A 535 13.91 7.48 -5.65
C LEU A 535 15.30 7.91 -6.14
N ILE A 536 16.34 7.35 -5.55
CA ILE A 536 17.73 7.53 -5.95
C ILE A 536 18.20 6.25 -6.64
N ILE A 537 18.74 6.36 -7.85
CA ILE A 537 19.36 5.24 -8.56
C ILE A 537 20.85 5.58 -8.72
N THR A 538 21.74 4.70 -8.26
CA THR A 538 23.19 4.94 -8.18
C THR A 538 23.98 3.67 -8.43
N ASP A 539 25.20 3.80 -8.95
CA ASP A 539 26.14 2.68 -9.12
C ASP A 539 27.08 2.45 -7.94
N GLY A 540 27.03 3.29 -6.91
CA GLY A 540 27.65 3.02 -5.61
C GLY A 540 28.67 4.06 -5.13
N VAL A 541 28.98 3.94 -3.85
CA VAL A 541 29.91 4.76 -3.05
C VAL A 541 29.51 6.23 -2.89
N ILE A 542 28.73 6.50 -1.84
CA ILE A 542 28.42 7.85 -1.36
C ILE A 542 29.69 8.49 -0.78
N THR A 543 30.02 9.70 -1.23
CA THR A 543 31.18 10.45 -0.75
C THR A 543 30.83 11.39 0.41
N ASP A 544 29.60 11.90 0.47
CA ASP A 544 29.13 12.84 1.50
C ASP A 544 28.35 12.14 2.63
N MET A 545 28.84 11.00 3.12
CA MET A 545 28.14 10.14 4.08
C MET A 545 27.62 10.89 5.32
N ASP A 546 28.44 11.76 5.92
CA ASP A 546 28.05 12.51 7.13
C ASP A 546 26.96 13.55 6.87
N GLN A 547 27.01 14.23 5.72
CA GLN A 547 26.00 15.19 5.27
C GLN A 547 24.71 14.47 4.87
N THR A 548 24.82 13.30 4.25
CA THR A 548 23.70 12.43 3.88
C THR A 548 22.98 11.91 5.13
N ARG A 549 23.73 11.41 6.13
CA ARG A 549 23.16 11.01 7.43
C ARG A 549 22.44 12.15 8.13
N THR A 550 23.02 13.36 8.11
CA THR A 550 22.39 14.54 8.69
C THR A 550 21.08 14.86 7.98
N ALA A 551 21.08 14.87 6.64
CA ALA A 551 19.89 15.15 5.83
C ALA A 551 18.77 14.11 6.06
N ILE A 552 19.11 12.81 6.15
CA ILE A 552 18.14 11.74 6.44
C ILE A 552 17.54 11.89 7.84
N VAL A 553 18.37 12.13 8.86
CA VAL A 553 17.91 12.32 10.24
C VAL A 553 16.97 13.53 10.34
N GLU A 554 17.27 14.64 9.67
CA GLU A 554 16.36 15.79 9.60
C GLU A 554 15.07 15.49 8.84
N ALA A 555 15.18 14.78 7.70
CA ALA A 555 14.06 14.38 6.86
C ALA A 555 13.11 13.39 7.54
N SER A 556 13.59 12.60 8.51
CA SER A 556 12.78 11.58 9.22
C SER A 556 11.54 12.15 9.92
N ARG A 557 11.53 13.46 10.20
CA ARG A 557 10.40 14.19 10.83
C ARG A 557 9.41 14.78 9.81
N LEU A 558 9.60 14.53 8.52
CA LEU A 558 8.82 15.09 7.42
C LEU A 558 8.01 13.99 6.72
N PRO A 559 6.94 14.30 5.96
CA PRO A 559 6.21 13.34 5.12
C PRO A 559 7.04 12.95 3.89
N LEU A 560 8.16 12.25 4.10
CA LEU A 560 9.12 11.86 3.09
C LEU A 560 9.61 10.43 3.32
N SER A 561 9.70 9.65 2.25
CA SER A 561 10.44 8.39 2.16
C SER A 561 11.53 8.51 1.10
N ILE A 562 12.63 7.79 1.28
CA ILE A 562 13.79 7.74 0.39
C ILE A 562 13.98 6.27 0.01
N ILE A 563 14.05 6.01 -1.28
CA ILE A 563 14.31 4.69 -1.84
C ILE A 563 15.62 4.79 -2.60
N ILE A 564 16.54 3.86 -2.37
CA ILE A 564 17.84 3.80 -3.02
C ILE A 564 17.96 2.48 -3.76
N ILE A 565 18.13 2.54 -5.08
CA ILE A 565 18.40 1.36 -5.92
C ILE A 565 19.88 1.37 -6.31
N GLY A 566 20.61 0.35 -5.88
CA GLY A 566 22.01 0.14 -6.25
C GLY A 566 22.11 -0.67 -7.54
N VAL A 567 22.64 -0.07 -8.60
CA VAL A 567 22.89 -0.74 -9.90
C VAL A 567 24.36 -1.13 -10.06
N GLY A 568 24.63 -2.14 -10.87
CA GLY A 568 25.98 -2.62 -11.12
C GLY A 568 26.60 -3.44 -9.99
N GLY A 569 27.94 -3.51 -10.03
CA GLY A 569 28.73 -4.48 -9.26
C GLY A 569 29.45 -3.92 -8.03
N ALA A 570 29.19 -2.68 -7.61
CA ALA A 570 29.93 -2.03 -6.53
C ALA A 570 29.65 -2.65 -5.14
N ASP A 571 30.42 -2.16 -4.15
CA ASP A 571 30.16 -2.40 -2.73
C ASP A 571 29.06 -1.45 -2.24
N PHE A 572 27.98 -2.03 -1.71
CA PHE A 572 26.81 -1.31 -1.21
C PHE A 572 26.73 -1.25 0.31
N SER A 573 27.80 -1.61 1.04
CA SER A 573 27.86 -1.53 2.51
C SER A 573 27.44 -0.16 3.06
N ALA A 574 27.76 0.92 2.33
CA ALA A 574 27.38 2.28 2.67
C ALA A 574 25.86 2.52 2.59
N MET A 575 25.17 1.90 1.65
CA MET A 575 23.73 2.03 1.46
C MET A 575 22.97 1.14 2.43
N GLU A 576 23.45 -0.09 2.66
CA GLU A 576 22.95 -0.98 3.72
C GLU A 576 23.04 -0.33 5.10
N PHE A 577 24.09 0.45 5.36
CA PHE A 577 24.20 1.24 6.59
C PHE A 577 23.13 2.35 6.70
N LEU A 578 22.65 2.90 5.59
CA LEU A 578 21.59 3.90 5.59
C LEU A 578 20.20 3.30 5.78
N ASP A 579 19.99 2.05 5.33
CA ASP A 579 18.72 1.30 5.36
C ASP A 579 18.13 1.13 6.77
N SER A 580 18.94 1.20 7.82
CA SER A 580 18.50 1.37 9.23
C SER A 580 17.49 0.37 9.83
N ASP A 581 17.12 -0.71 9.13
CA ASP A 581 16.18 -1.78 9.55
C ASP A 581 16.36 -2.25 11.00
N ASP A 582 17.62 -2.49 11.42
CA ASP A 582 17.95 -2.98 12.76
C ASP A 582 17.98 -1.87 13.82
N LYS A 583 18.33 -0.63 13.41
CA LYS A 583 18.59 0.49 14.31
C LYS A 583 18.51 1.82 13.59
N LEU A 584 17.69 2.70 14.14
CA LEU A 584 17.53 4.09 13.69
C LEU A 584 18.87 4.79 13.46
N LEU A 585 19.00 5.41 12.28
CA LEU A 585 20.15 6.18 11.85
C LEU A 585 20.51 7.28 12.85
N ARG A 586 21.81 7.46 13.08
CA ARG A 586 22.33 8.56 13.91
C ARG A 586 23.16 9.49 13.05
N ALA A 587 22.98 10.79 13.20
CA ALA A 587 23.80 11.82 12.56
C ALA A 587 25.14 12.02 13.31
N PRO A 588 26.17 12.61 12.69
CA PRO A 588 27.47 12.85 13.32
C PRO A 588 27.41 13.71 14.59
N ASN A 589 26.43 14.62 14.68
CA ASN A 589 26.19 15.46 15.86
C ASN A 589 25.54 14.70 17.04
N GLY A 590 25.19 13.42 16.86
CA GLY A 590 24.55 12.59 17.87
C GLY A 590 23.03 12.53 17.79
N ASP A 591 22.37 13.29 16.91
CA ASP A 591 20.91 13.20 16.74
C ASP A 591 20.50 11.87 16.12
N VAL A 592 19.34 11.35 16.53
CA VAL A 592 18.78 10.08 16.05
C VAL A 592 17.56 10.37 15.18
N ALA A 593 17.41 9.63 14.08
CA ALA A 593 16.22 9.67 13.23
C ALA A 593 14.95 9.41 14.06
N ALA A 594 13.85 10.07 13.70
CA ALA A 594 12.56 9.91 14.37
C ALA A 594 11.85 8.59 14.01
N ARG A 595 12.13 8.08 12.81
CA ARG A 595 11.60 6.85 12.22
C ARG A 595 12.51 6.42 11.07
N ASP A 596 12.35 5.20 10.62
CA ASP A 596 12.96 4.78 9.36
C ASP A 596 12.25 5.42 8.17
N ILE A 597 13.05 5.86 7.19
CA ILE A 597 12.59 6.47 5.95
C ILE A 597 13.40 6.01 4.74
N VAL A 598 14.43 5.19 4.91
CA VAL A 598 15.30 4.76 3.81
C VAL A 598 14.99 3.30 3.53
N GLN A 599 14.79 2.97 2.25
CA GLN A 599 14.82 1.59 1.78
C GLN A 599 15.96 1.46 0.78
N PHE A 600 16.88 0.52 0.98
CA PHE A 600 17.91 0.16 0.03
C PHE A 600 17.58 -1.16 -0.66
N VAL A 601 17.75 -1.20 -1.99
CA VAL A 601 17.54 -2.41 -2.79
C VAL A 601 18.66 -2.56 -3.83
N PRO A 602 19.50 -3.60 -3.75
CA PRO A 602 20.49 -3.90 -4.78
C PRO A 602 19.82 -4.55 -6.00
N PHE A 603 19.87 -3.88 -7.16
CA PHE A 603 19.25 -4.33 -8.41
C PHE A 603 19.70 -5.74 -8.82
N ARG A 604 20.98 -6.06 -8.61
CA ARG A 604 21.60 -7.36 -8.92
C ARG A 604 20.92 -8.57 -8.26
N SER A 605 20.18 -8.36 -7.17
CA SER A 605 19.47 -9.44 -6.46
C SER A 605 18.26 -10.00 -7.22
N PHE A 606 17.80 -9.32 -8.28
CA PHE A 606 16.55 -9.67 -8.97
C PHE A 606 16.74 -10.31 -10.34
N GLN A 607 17.96 -10.37 -10.87
CA GLN A 607 18.29 -11.08 -12.13
C GLN A 607 17.37 -10.71 -13.32
N GLY A 608 16.93 -9.45 -13.42
CA GLY A 608 16.00 -8.98 -14.46
C GLY A 608 14.51 -9.22 -14.17
N ASN A 609 14.15 -9.73 -13.00
CA ASN A 609 12.76 -9.82 -12.55
C ASN A 609 12.26 -8.46 -12.04
N SER A 610 11.74 -7.64 -12.95
CA SER A 610 11.22 -6.31 -12.63
C SER A 610 10.05 -6.31 -11.64
N ILE A 611 9.26 -7.39 -11.59
CA ILE A 611 8.14 -7.49 -10.64
C ILE A 611 8.69 -7.65 -9.22
N ALA A 612 9.60 -8.58 -9.01
CA ALA A 612 10.23 -8.80 -7.71
C ALA A 612 11.04 -7.56 -7.26
N LEU A 613 11.69 -6.87 -8.20
CA LEU A 613 12.36 -5.59 -7.92
C LEU A 613 11.37 -4.54 -7.40
N ALA A 614 10.26 -4.31 -8.12
CA ALA A 614 9.25 -3.35 -7.70
C ALA A 614 8.63 -3.72 -6.34
N GLN A 615 8.38 -5.02 -6.12
CA GLN A 615 7.90 -5.54 -4.85
C GLN A 615 8.83 -5.19 -3.68
N SER A 616 10.13 -5.47 -3.82
CA SER A 616 11.11 -5.16 -2.78
C SER A 616 11.31 -3.65 -2.58
N VAL A 617 11.29 -2.87 -3.66
CA VAL A 617 11.50 -1.43 -3.62
C VAL A 617 10.36 -0.69 -2.93
N LEU A 618 9.13 -1.16 -3.10
CA LEU A 618 7.93 -0.47 -2.64
C LEU A 618 7.34 -1.07 -1.35
N ALA A 619 7.94 -2.13 -0.81
CA ALA A 619 7.40 -2.92 0.30
C ALA A 619 7.07 -2.06 1.54
N GLU A 620 7.97 -1.16 1.94
CA GLU A 620 7.83 -0.40 3.18
C GLU A 620 7.03 0.89 3.05
N LEU A 621 6.84 1.37 1.83
CA LEU A 621 6.25 2.70 1.61
C LEU A 621 4.84 2.84 2.22
N PRO A 622 3.93 1.84 2.13
CA PRO A 622 2.62 1.91 2.80
C PRO A 622 2.70 2.14 4.31
N ASP A 623 3.62 1.44 4.98
CA ASP A 623 3.79 1.51 6.44
C ASP A 623 4.48 2.81 6.85
N GLN A 624 5.51 3.25 6.11
CA GLN A 624 6.19 4.52 6.35
C GLN A 624 5.21 5.71 6.23
N LEU A 625 4.33 5.70 5.22
CA LEU A 625 3.31 6.75 5.01
C LEU A 625 2.25 6.75 6.12
N SER A 626 1.61 5.59 6.34
CA SER A 626 0.50 5.50 7.29
C SER A 626 0.96 5.72 8.72
N SER A 627 2.11 5.18 9.12
CA SER A 627 2.70 5.39 10.45
C SER A 627 3.05 6.86 10.68
N PHE A 628 3.59 7.56 9.67
CA PHE A 628 3.86 8.99 9.76
C PHE A 628 2.58 9.77 10.08
N PHE A 629 1.55 9.68 9.24
CA PHE A 629 0.34 10.49 9.45
C PHE A 629 -0.41 10.11 10.73
N ASN A 630 -0.48 8.83 11.09
CA ASN A 630 -1.09 8.39 12.35
C ASN A 630 -0.32 8.93 13.57
N SER A 631 1.01 8.97 13.54
CA SER A 631 1.83 9.52 14.64
C SER A 631 1.64 11.03 14.86
N TYR A 632 1.28 11.76 13.80
CA TYR A 632 0.89 13.16 13.85
C TYR A 632 -0.62 13.37 14.07
N HIS A 633 -1.40 12.30 14.23
CA HIS A 633 -2.85 12.31 14.37
C HIS A 633 -3.59 13.01 13.22
N LEU A 634 -3.03 12.94 12.01
CA LEU A 634 -3.64 13.53 10.82
C LEU A 634 -4.61 12.53 10.16
N LYS A 635 -5.83 13.00 9.91
CA LYS A 635 -6.87 12.22 9.23
C LYS A 635 -6.71 12.33 7.70
N PRO A 636 -7.18 11.34 6.92
CA PRO A 636 -7.25 11.45 5.47
C PRO A 636 -8.06 12.70 5.05
N PRO A 637 -7.67 13.40 3.96
CA PRO A 637 -8.25 14.70 3.59
C PRO A 637 -9.77 14.70 3.44
N ASN A 638 -10.30 13.69 2.76
CA ASN A 638 -11.74 13.52 2.49
C ASN A 638 -12.41 12.56 3.48
N PHE A 639 -11.82 12.34 4.65
CA PHE A 639 -12.46 11.58 5.72
C PHE A 639 -13.57 12.44 6.34
N HIS A 640 -14.77 12.36 5.77
CA HIS A 640 -15.96 12.83 6.46
C HIS A 640 -16.19 11.91 7.65
N ASN A 641 -16.28 12.48 8.86
CA ASN A 641 -16.86 11.76 9.98
C ASN A 641 -18.26 11.33 9.50
N LEU A 642 -18.42 10.06 9.12
CA LEU A 642 -19.68 9.39 9.37
C LEU A 642 -19.90 9.64 10.85
N SER A 643 -20.83 10.54 11.16
CA SER A 643 -21.22 10.87 12.53
C SER A 643 -21.28 9.56 13.29
N ASP A 644 -20.51 9.46 14.39
CA ASP A 644 -20.64 8.35 15.33
C ASP A 644 -22.14 8.11 15.49
N PRO A 645 -22.65 6.89 15.22
CA PRO A 645 -24.06 6.62 15.39
C PRO A 645 -24.40 7.00 16.83
N SER A 646 -25.22 8.06 16.92
CA SER A 646 -25.66 8.71 18.15
C SER A 646 -26.38 7.74 19.09
#